data_AF-A0A9X1WT26-F1
#
_entry.id   AF-A0A9X1WT26-F1
#
_cell.length_a   1.000
_cell.length_b   1.000
_cell.length_c   1.000
_cell.angle_alpha   90.00
_cell.angle_beta   90.00
_cell.angle_gamma   90.00
#
_symmetry.space_group_name_H-M   'P 1'
#
loop_
_entity.id
_entity.type
_entity.pdbx_description
1 polymer ?
#
loop_
_entity_poly.entity_id
_entity_poly.type
_entity_poly.pdbx_seq_one_letter_code
_entity_poly.pdbx_strand_id
1 'polypeptide(L)'
;MSQNIIILCDPDFPAAGSLPQAGDFKGNAEITVVCAGELAEAIRGLDNGCFVNLHAPYFPKSAWTEISAFLHRGGSLISAGGAPFKYPVSLENGVWSPEVEQTAYHQELYIHEALRVDISKVASLAASDSIPVLSGQEGLFELADVWNLIPHTTKSSDLPHQMGSAGPMSTQIYPLMKGVSAEGRDIAAPVVLWENSRVTFAGSRWMFIFLPLTTAFWSGGGVQHLSNWARFCSRGVTELSLKSNYASYESGEHAVITLQTQILQRGESRAFAPEKWSFELEVCHDGGSGETWKHRFQAQVTKEQNFVRIPVPFAVQSGLYRIVCRAEGPDGEVRILRQGFWGRDDRFLAEGSPISRSRDYFMKDGRPLPVVGMTYMTSDVARKFLFLPNVDVWERDMAQMAKAGINWIRTGIWTAYRNIMQVDGHVSEEVLRAIDAFFLTAKRHGLQVTFTFFSFTPETWEGLNPYLDPQSVEAQKRFIRSIVSRHTATTHVDWDLINEPSMFDPPRIFSDGPRSARDPFEYQAFVKWLERRHGNIRSLQEAWNMSPDRLPDFASVVIPEAEEINFDVQDMHKAKKGTRWLDYCLFSMDMHNVWAEQLVGTIKELCPDHLVTVGQDEALGAQRPSPFFYEKAVDYTTVHSWWLNDYLVWDGIFAKTPEKPNLIQETGIMYVETPDGRAKRSEAELRNILERKYAYAFSTGGAGAIHWIWNTNFYMDNANESHIGALRADGTEKPEADISYDFGRFIGETRDLFTDRELEDVVAIFPYSNDFSNRALAFQSTTRLTRLMTYDLKLPFRAASEYHLDALRQQMPKLIMVPSPHNMDSNALAELLELVKESGATLLVTGPLGIDAYWRPSDRMDAVLGKRKLSNVRREEMLGLNGRLLPVSFGHRRIAEVVKESPASVEGTSGSMDEIVDVPLGKGRLIWSSLPLELNGRDEAIIELYRYAAAAAGVEQDMQWLAGGDLPGVYGRKLSFKDGSLYVFVSEFGWDAPVQVKDPQTGVSYSFNLESDRSILFAADREGRVTAVYRPEEVQIKMEGI
;
A
#
# COMPACT_ATOMS: atom_id res chain seq x y z
N MET A 1 -14.41 -37.76 31.88
CA MET A 1 -12.96 -38.07 31.97
C MET A 1 -12.24 -36.73 32.06
N SER A 2 -11.32 -36.57 33.01
CA SER A 2 -10.82 -35.25 33.42
C SER A 2 -10.05 -34.55 32.30
N GLN A 3 -10.48 -33.33 31.96
CA GLN A 3 -9.69 -32.44 31.13
C GLN A 3 -8.49 -31.98 31.96
N ASN A 4 -7.26 -32.18 31.49
CA ASN A 4 -6.08 -31.80 32.25
C ASN A 4 -5.87 -30.28 32.14
N ILE A 5 -6.12 -29.55 33.23
CA ILE A 5 -5.84 -28.11 33.32
C ILE A 5 -4.60 -27.94 34.21
N ILE A 6 -3.50 -27.44 33.63
CA ILE A 6 -2.24 -27.20 34.34
C ILE A 6 -2.07 -25.70 34.52
N ILE A 7 -2.00 -25.22 35.76
CA ILE A 7 -1.81 -23.80 36.09
C ILE A 7 -0.41 -23.59 36.67
N LEU A 8 0.41 -22.79 35.99
CA LEU A 8 1.65 -22.27 36.56
C LEU A 8 1.29 -21.11 37.50
N CYS A 9 1.51 -21.32 38.80
CA CYS A 9 1.31 -20.31 39.85
C CYS A 9 2.36 -20.50 40.95
N ASP A 10 3.48 -19.79 40.83
CA ASP A 10 4.66 -19.91 41.68
C ASP A 10 5.00 -18.56 42.34
N PRO A 11 4.74 -18.37 43.64
CA PRO A 11 5.02 -17.11 44.34
C PRO A 11 6.48 -16.64 44.26
N ASP A 12 7.43 -17.55 44.03
CA ASP A 12 8.86 -17.24 43.94
C ASP A 12 9.31 -16.94 42.49
N PHE A 13 8.40 -17.05 41.52
CA PHE A 13 8.64 -16.80 40.10
C PHE A 13 8.07 -15.43 39.68
N PRO A 14 8.75 -14.68 38.78
CA PRO A 14 8.29 -13.34 38.37
C PRO A 14 6.92 -13.37 37.69
N ALA A 15 6.10 -12.34 37.94
CA ALA A 15 4.80 -12.12 37.31
C ALA A 15 4.55 -10.61 37.15
N ALA A 16 3.79 -10.20 36.13
CA ALA A 16 3.39 -8.81 35.96
C ALA A 16 2.22 -8.38 36.86
N GLY A 17 1.37 -9.33 37.27
CA GLY A 17 0.20 -9.11 38.12
C GLY A 17 0.33 -9.69 39.52
N SER A 18 -0.73 -9.55 40.32
CA SER A 18 -0.88 -10.26 41.60
C SER A 18 -1.21 -11.74 41.34
N LEU A 19 -0.68 -12.64 42.17
CA LEU A 19 -0.97 -14.07 42.10
C LEU A 19 -1.95 -14.47 43.21
N PRO A 20 -2.85 -15.44 42.95
CA PRO A 20 -3.68 -16.04 43.98
C PRO A 20 -2.83 -17.00 44.83
N GLN A 21 -3.36 -17.48 45.96
CA GLN A 21 -2.71 -18.58 46.66
C GLN A 21 -2.95 -19.87 45.88
N ALA A 22 -1.94 -20.74 45.75
CA ALA A 22 -2.10 -22.03 45.06
C ALA A 22 -3.24 -22.89 45.65
N GLY A 23 -3.56 -22.68 46.94
CA GLY A 23 -4.69 -23.31 47.62
C GLY A 23 -6.07 -22.85 47.15
N ASP A 24 -6.18 -21.71 46.48
CA ASP A 24 -7.47 -21.13 46.07
C ASP A 24 -8.15 -21.94 44.96
N PHE A 25 -7.38 -22.73 44.20
CA PHE A 25 -7.90 -23.65 43.19
C PHE A 25 -8.34 -25.01 43.76
N LYS A 26 -8.17 -25.24 45.09
CA LYS A 26 -8.55 -26.50 45.75
C LYS A 26 -10.07 -26.73 45.66
N GLY A 27 -10.47 -27.83 45.04
CA GLY A 27 -11.88 -28.20 44.84
C GLY A 27 -12.24 -28.52 43.38
N ASN A 28 -11.40 -28.11 42.43
CA ASN A 28 -11.54 -28.48 41.03
C ASN A 28 -10.66 -29.70 40.73
N ALA A 29 -11.24 -30.90 40.70
CA ALA A 29 -10.50 -32.17 40.53
C ALA A 29 -9.75 -32.30 39.18
N GLU A 30 -9.98 -31.39 38.24
CA GLU A 30 -9.38 -31.34 36.91
C GLU A 30 -8.22 -30.33 36.80
N ILE A 31 -7.99 -29.52 37.86
CA ILE A 31 -6.96 -28.50 37.91
C ILE A 31 -5.76 -28.99 38.73
N THR A 32 -4.59 -28.95 38.12
CA THR A 32 -3.30 -29.18 38.78
C THR A 32 -2.53 -27.86 38.78
N VAL A 33 -2.24 -27.32 39.97
CA VAL A 33 -1.39 -26.14 40.15
C VAL A 33 0.05 -26.61 40.35
N VAL A 34 0.99 -26.03 39.61
CA VAL A 34 2.41 -26.41 39.62
C VAL A 34 3.31 -25.19 39.80
N CYS A 35 4.48 -25.41 40.40
CA CYS A 35 5.54 -24.40 40.46
C CYS A 35 6.39 -24.41 39.17
N ALA A 36 7.23 -23.39 38.98
CA ALA A 36 8.02 -23.22 37.76
C ALA A 36 8.97 -24.40 37.47
N GLY A 37 9.54 -25.01 38.52
CA GLY A 37 10.40 -26.19 38.40
C GLY A 37 9.68 -27.50 38.05
N GLU A 38 8.36 -27.55 38.20
CA GLU A 38 7.54 -28.77 38.02
C GLU A 38 6.80 -28.78 36.68
N LEU A 39 6.69 -27.62 36.03
CA LEU A 39 5.87 -27.42 34.83
C LEU A 39 6.22 -28.39 33.70
N ALA A 40 7.50 -28.59 33.42
CA ALA A 40 7.96 -29.46 32.33
C ALA A 40 7.47 -30.90 32.47
N GLU A 41 7.58 -31.47 33.68
CA GLU A 41 7.07 -32.83 33.97
C GLU A 41 5.55 -32.89 33.92
N ALA A 42 4.86 -31.85 34.41
CA ALA A 42 3.40 -31.83 34.48
C ALA A 42 2.70 -31.82 33.12
N ILE A 43 3.32 -31.21 32.09
CA ILE A 43 2.76 -31.13 30.73
C ILE A 43 3.32 -32.21 29.78
N ARG A 44 4.40 -32.90 30.17
CA ARG A 44 5.04 -33.90 29.32
C ARG A 44 4.06 -35.00 28.95
N GLY A 45 3.99 -35.31 27.66
CA GLY A 45 3.15 -36.39 27.14
C GLY A 45 1.64 -36.12 27.20
N LEU A 46 1.20 -34.92 27.60
CA LEU A 46 -0.20 -34.52 27.45
C LEU A 46 -0.49 -34.21 25.97
N ASP A 47 -1.57 -34.79 25.45
CA ASP A 47 -2.04 -34.56 24.08
C ASP A 47 -3.20 -33.55 24.01
N ASN A 48 -3.88 -33.32 25.12
CA ASN A 48 -5.00 -32.38 25.24
C ASN A 48 -5.03 -31.75 26.64
N GLY A 49 -5.86 -30.71 26.79
CA GLY A 49 -5.97 -29.93 28.02
C GLY A 49 -5.68 -28.46 27.81
N CYS A 50 -5.51 -27.73 28.91
CA CYS A 50 -5.19 -26.30 28.89
C CYS A 50 -4.02 -26.01 29.82
N PHE A 51 -2.97 -25.40 29.28
CA PHE A 51 -1.91 -24.79 30.08
C PHE A 51 -2.29 -23.34 30.38
N VAL A 52 -2.26 -22.95 31.65
CA VAL A 52 -2.52 -21.58 32.11
C VAL A 52 -1.23 -21.00 32.67
N ASN A 53 -0.68 -20.00 32.00
CA ASN A 53 0.45 -19.22 32.45
C ASN A 53 -0.04 -17.92 33.12
N LEU A 54 -0.01 -17.86 34.46
CA LEU A 54 -0.32 -16.65 35.24
C LEU A 54 0.86 -15.69 35.41
N HIS A 55 2.01 -16.04 34.81
CA HIS A 55 3.27 -15.32 34.96
C HIS A 55 3.65 -14.51 33.73
N ALA A 56 2.77 -14.36 32.73
CA ALA A 56 3.11 -13.56 31.54
C ALA A 56 3.53 -12.13 31.97
N PRO A 57 4.56 -11.54 31.35
CA PRO A 57 5.26 -12.01 30.14
C PRO A 57 6.37 -13.07 30.34
N TYR A 58 6.52 -13.59 31.55
CA TYR A 58 7.56 -14.54 31.95
C TYR A 58 7.17 -16.01 31.74
N PHE A 59 8.18 -16.88 31.62
CA PHE A 59 8.03 -18.33 31.59
C PHE A 59 9.36 -19.04 31.91
N PRO A 60 9.33 -20.24 32.51
CA PRO A 60 10.55 -20.97 32.85
C PRO A 60 11.20 -21.54 31.57
N LYS A 61 12.42 -21.09 31.26
CA LYS A 61 13.14 -21.49 30.05
C LYS A 61 13.38 -23.00 29.98
N SER A 62 13.61 -23.63 31.14
CA SER A 62 13.79 -25.07 31.26
C SER A 62 12.56 -25.89 30.85
N ALA A 63 11.36 -25.32 30.87
CA ALA A 63 10.12 -25.98 30.47
C ALA A 63 9.74 -25.74 29.00
N TRP A 64 10.43 -24.85 28.29
CA TRP A 64 10.03 -24.41 26.95
C TRP A 64 9.82 -25.56 25.97
N THR A 65 10.74 -26.52 25.92
CA THR A 65 10.63 -27.68 25.01
C THR A 65 9.32 -28.43 25.20
N GLU A 66 8.90 -28.63 26.45
CA GLU A 66 7.65 -29.34 26.76
C GLU A 66 6.41 -28.45 26.53
N ILE A 67 6.51 -27.14 26.79
CA ILE A 67 5.45 -26.16 26.47
C ILE A 67 5.20 -26.16 24.96
N SER A 68 6.26 -25.93 24.18
CA SER A 68 6.20 -25.93 22.72
C SER A 68 5.65 -27.25 22.20
N ALA A 69 6.15 -28.40 22.68
CA ALA A 69 5.66 -29.70 22.26
C ALA A 69 4.18 -29.94 22.62
N PHE A 70 3.72 -29.51 23.80
CA PHE A 70 2.31 -29.60 24.21
C PHE A 70 1.41 -28.79 23.27
N LEU A 71 1.78 -27.54 22.97
CA LEU A 71 1.03 -26.68 22.07
C LEU A 71 1.01 -27.25 20.64
N HIS A 72 2.15 -27.73 20.13
CA HIS A 72 2.26 -28.39 18.82
C HIS A 72 1.42 -29.68 18.70
N ARG A 73 1.07 -30.34 19.82
CA ARG A 73 0.15 -31.48 19.84
C ARG A 73 -1.32 -31.10 19.87
N GLY A 74 -1.66 -29.81 19.93
CA GLY A 74 -3.05 -29.31 20.03
C GLY A 74 -3.46 -28.91 21.45
N GLY A 75 -2.49 -28.73 22.35
CA GLY A 75 -2.72 -28.18 23.68
C GLY A 75 -3.25 -26.75 23.64
N SER A 76 -4.22 -26.45 24.50
CA SER A 76 -4.80 -25.11 24.62
C SER A 76 -4.02 -24.26 25.62
N LEU A 77 -4.13 -22.94 25.50
CA LEU A 77 -3.33 -21.97 26.27
C LEU A 77 -4.24 -20.90 26.86
N ILE A 78 -3.97 -20.51 28.11
CA ILE A 78 -4.31 -19.19 28.64
C ILE A 78 -3.00 -18.54 29.08
N SER A 79 -2.69 -17.36 28.58
CA SER A 79 -1.54 -16.58 29.03
C SER A 79 -2.02 -15.23 29.55
N ALA A 80 -1.77 -14.95 30.83
CA ALA A 80 -2.31 -13.78 31.52
C ALA A 80 -1.22 -12.93 32.15
N GLY A 81 -1.30 -11.61 31.93
CA GLY A 81 -0.44 -10.60 32.55
C GLY A 81 0.40 -9.75 31.60
N GLY A 82 0.39 -10.04 30.30
CA GLY A 82 1.19 -9.30 29.31
C GLY A 82 1.40 -10.10 28.02
N ALA A 83 2.37 -9.70 27.20
CA ALA A 83 2.75 -10.46 26.01
C ALA A 83 3.21 -11.89 26.38
N PRO A 84 2.65 -12.95 25.77
CA PRO A 84 2.96 -14.32 26.12
C PRO A 84 4.44 -14.62 25.84
N PHE A 85 5.15 -15.33 26.73
CA PHE A 85 6.50 -15.88 26.45
C PHE A 85 7.57 -14.87 25.98
N LYS A 86 7.53 -13.61 26.44
CA LYS A 86 8.45 -12.56 25.96
C LYS A 86 9.78 -12.50 26.73
N TYR A 87 9.79 -12.91 28.00
CA TYR A 87 11.00 -12.97 28.84
C TYR A 87 11.22 -14.39 29.38
N PRO A 88 12.15 -15.17 28.83
CA PRO A 88 12.51 -16.45 29.43
C PRO A 88 13.20 -16.22 30.78
N VAL A 89 12.96 -17.13 31.73
CA VAL A 89 13.52 -17.04 33.08
C VAL A 89 14.33 -18.29 33.37
N SER A 90 15.57 -18.07 33.81
CA SER A 90 16.52 -19.13 34.16
C SER A 90 16.73 -19.16 35.68
N LEU A 91 17.00 -20.35 36.23
CA LEU A 91 17.33 -20.51 37.64
C LEU A 91 18.84 -20.35 37.83
N GLU A 92 19.26 -19.23 38.41
CA GLU A 92 20.68 -18.91 38.65
C GLU A 92 20.93 -18.85 40.16
N ASN A 93 21.84 -19.69 40.66
CA ASN A 93 22.18 -19.77 42.09
C ASN A 93 20.95 -19.96 43.01
N GLY A 94 19.91 -20.65 42.53
CA GLY A 94 18.67 -20.87 43.27
C GLY A 94 17.67 -19.71 43.23
N VAL A 95 17.92 -18.68 42.41
CA VAL A 95 17.02 -17.53 42.21
C VAL A 95 16.57 -17.48 40.76
N TRP A 96 15.28 -17.26 40.54
CA TRP A 96 14.73 -17.06 39.20
C TRP A 96 15.11 -15.67 38.66
N SER A 97 15.84 -15.66 37.54
CA SER A 97 16.35 -14.44 36.90
C SER A 97 15.79 -14.31 35.48
N PRO A 98 15.03 -13.25 35.16
CA PRO A 98 14.60 -12.98 33.79
C PRO A 98 15.80 -12.68 32.88
N GLU A 99 15.82 -13.29 31.69
CA GLU A 99 16.75 -12.93 30.63
C GLU A 99 16.25 -11.71 29.84
N VAL A 100 16.98 -11.34 28.79
CA VAL A 100 16.57 -10.28 27.85
C VAL A 100 15.31 -10.69 27.07
N GLU A 101 14.62 -9.67 26.55
CA GLU A 101 13.50 -9.82 25.62
C GLU A 101 13.92 -10.62 24.38
N GLN A 102 13.13 -11.64 24.01
CA GLN A 102 13.44 -12.54 22.90
C GLN A 102 12.17 -12.87 22.10
N THR A 103 12.25 -12.77 20.76
CA THR A 103 11.15 -13.09 19.84
C THR A 103 11.16 -14.53 19.34
N ALA A 104 12.25 -15.27 19.54
CA ALA A 104 12.39 -16.66 19.07
C ALA A 104 11.25 -17.57 19.56
N TYR A 105 10.82 -17.37 20.81
CA TYR A 105 9.72 -18.10 21.44
C TYR A 105 8.35 -17.78 20.82
N HIS A 106 8.13 -16.53 20.40
CA HIS A 106 6.93 -16.14 19.64
C HIS A 106 6.91 -16.80 18.26
N GLN A 107 8.05 -16.79 17.57
CA GLN A 107 8.16 -17.26 16.19
C GLN A 107 7.89 -18.77 16.08
N GLU A 108 8.28 -19.56 17.09
CA GLU A 108 7.90 -20.97 17.23
C GLU A 108 6.38 -21.18 17.37
N LEU A 109 5.64 -20.16 17.81
CA LEU A 109 4.19 -20.18 17.98
C LEU A 109 3.43 -19.42 16.87
N TYR A 110 4.10 -19.10 15.76
CA TYR A 110 3.54 -18.32 14.65
C TYR A 110 3.07 -16.91 15.05
N ILE A 111 3.69 -16.35 16.07
CA ILE A 111 3.62 -14.94 16.41
C ILE A 111 4.94 -14.32 15.95
N HIS A 112 4.90 -13.36 15.04
CA HIS A 112 6.11 -12.72 14.53
C HIS A 112 6.73 -11.79 15.57
N GLU A 113 5.89 -10.99 16.22
CA GLU A 113 6.26 -10.03 17.27
C GLU A 113 5.02 -9.66 18.13
N ALA A 114 5.23 -9.08 19.31
CA ALA A 114 4.22 -8.44 20.13
C ALA A 114 4.52 -6.95 20.35
N LEU A 115 3.63 -6.08 19.87
CA LEU A 115 3.75 -4.62 19.98
C LEU A 115 2.92 -4.09 21.14
N ARG A 116 3.39 -3.02 21.78
CA ARG A 116 2.58 -2.31 22.80
C ARG A 116 1.50 -1.48 22.12
N VAL A 117 0.33 -1.44 22.74
CA VAL A 117 -0.81 -0.62 22.33
C VAL A 117 -1.06 0.43 23.40
N ASP A 118 -1.02 1.70 23.01
CA ASP A 118 -1.38 2.81 23.89
C ASP A 118 -2.88 2.81 24.16
N ILE A 119 -3.26 2.76 25.43
CA ILE A 119 -4.65 2.77 25.89
C ILE A 119 -5.10 4.13 26.41
N SER A 120 -4.29 5.19 26.27
CA SER A 120 -4.60 6.54 26.76
C SER A 120 -5.93 7.09 26.26
N LYS A 121 -6.35 6.68 25.06
CA LYS A 121 -7.63 7.06 24.42
C LYS A 121 -8.79 6.10 24.75
N VAL A 122 -8.58 5.05 25.54
CA VAL A 122 -9.64 4.07 25.91
C VAL A 122 -10.53 4.68 27.01
N ALA A 123 -11.82 4.82 26.72
CA ALA A 123 -12.81 5.34 27.65
C ALA A 123 -13.54 4.24 28.42
N SER A 124 -13.74 3.06 27.81
CA SER A 124 -14.45 1.93 28.44
C SER A 124 -14.05 0.58 27.88
N LEU A 125 -14.40 -0.49 28.58
CA LEU A 125 -14.26 -1.87 28.12
C LEU A 125 -15.61 -2.43 27.68
N ALA A 126 -15.61 -3.21 26.60
CA ALA A 126 -16.81 -3.90 26.10
C ALA A 126 -16.49 -5.37 25.79
N ALA A 127 -17.29 -6.29 26.32
CA ALA A 127 -17.18 -7.70 25.95
C ALA A 127 -17.72 -7.96 24.54
N SER A 128 -17.13 -8.95 23.87
CA SER A 128 -17.57 -9.42 22.57
C SER A 128 -18.95 -10.08 22.63
N ASP A 129 -19.78 -9.84 21.62
CA ASP A 129 -21.08 -10.49 21.49
C ASP A 129 -21.05 -11.73 20.60
N SER A 130 -20.04 -11.87 19.72
CA SER A 130 -19.83 -13.04 18.86
C SER A 130 -19.51 -14.28 19.68
N ILE A 131 -18.71 -14.12 20.73
CA ILE A 131 -18.31 -15.16 21.68
C ILE A 131 -18.43 -14.57 23.09
N PRO A 132 -19.62 -14.62 23.72
CA PRO A 132 -19.93 -13.88 24.94
C PRO A 132 -19.37 -14.53 26.22
N VAL A 133 -18.18 -15.12 26.16
CA VAL A 133 -17.49 -15.75 27.31
C VAL A 133 -17.18 -14.74 28.42
N LEU A 134 -16.95 -13.48 28.07
CA LEU A 134 -16.63 -12.38 29.00
C LEU A 134 -17.80 -11.41 29.23
N SER A 135 -19.01 -11.74 28.77
CA SER A 135 -20.16 -10.85 28.95
C SER A 135 -20.43 -10.61 30.45
N GLY A 136 -20.56 -9.33 30.83
CA GLY A 136 -20.77 -8.92 32.23
C GLY A 136 -19.52 -8.96 33.11
N GLN A 137 -18.34 -9.20 32.53
CA GLN A 137 -17.05 -9.30 33.23
C GLN A 137 -16.13 -8.11 32.93
N GLU A 138 -16.63 -7.05 32.30
CA GLU A 138 -15.88 -5.84 31.95
C GLU A 138 -15.28 -5.16 33.19
N GLY A 139 -16.02 -5.15 34.30
CA GLY A 139 -15.58 -4.56 35.57
C GLY A 139 -14.53 -5.37 36.34
N LEU A 140 -14.12 -6.55 35.85
CA LEU A 140 -13.06 -7.35 36.49
C LEU A 140 -11.65 -6.82 36.18
N PHE A 141 -11.51 -6.03 35.11
CA PHE A 141 -10.23 -5.62 34.58
C PHE A 141 -9.99 -4.12 34.80
N GLU A 142 -8.78 -3.79 35.23
CA GLU A 142 -8.29 -2.42 35.30
C GLU A 142 -7.58 -2.07 33.99
N LEU A 143 -7.78 -0.85 33.48
CA LEU A 143 -7.12 -0.38 32.27
C LEU A 143 -5.62 -0.20 32.51
N ALA A 144 -4.81 -0.86 31.68
CA ALA A 144 -3.37 -0.72 31.57
C ALA A 144 -2.94 -0.95 30.11
N ASP A 145 -1.69 -0.59 29.76
CA ASP A 145 -1.14 -0.85 28.42
C ASP A 145 -1.32 -2.33 28.03
N VAL A 146 -1.83 -2.56 26.83
CA VAL A 146 -2.06 -3.91 26.28
C VAL A 146 -1.11 -4.20 25.14
N TRP A 147 -1.25 -5.40 24.55
CA TRP A 147 -0.37 -5.87 23.51
C TRP A 147 -1.15 -6.26 22.26
N ASN A 148 -0.53 -6.05 21.09
CA ASN A 148 -0.96 -6.52 19.79
C ASN A 148 -0.02 -7.64 19.37
N LEU A 149 -0.54 -8.84 19.11
CA LEU A 149 0.24 -9.94 18.56
C LEU A 149 0.19 -9.88 17.05
N ILE A 150 1.35 -9.91 16.40
CA ILE A 150 1.42 -9.96 14.95
C ILE A 150 1.42 -11.42 14.49
N PRO A 151 0.33 -11.93 13.88
CA PRO A 151 0.25 -13.33 13.52
C PRO A 151 0.96 -13.59 12.20
N HIS A 152 1.75 -14.66 12.14
CA HIS A 152 2.27 -15.23 10.90
C HIS A 152 1.84 -16.69 10.82
N THR A 153 0.52 -16.88 10.88
CA THR A 153 -0.17 -18.17 11.06
C THR A 153 -0.09 -19.11 9.86
N THR A 154 0.50 -18.64 8.77
CA THR A 154 0.58 -19.31 7.48
C THR A 154 1.98 -19.20 6.92
N LYS A 155 2.55 -20.34 6.50
CA LYS A 155 3.92 -20.45 5.94
C LYS A 155 3.94 -21.05 4.53
N SER A 156 2.78 -21.15 3.90
CA SER A 156 2.59 -21.76 2.58
C SER A 156 1.54 -20.99 1.80
N SER A 157 1.72 -20.85 0.50
CA SER A 157 0.75 -20.26 -0.43
C SER A 157 -0.20 -21.32 -1.02
N ASP A 158 -1.48 -20.97 -1.19
CA ASP A 158 -2.48 -21.82 -1.85
C ASP A 158 -2.16 -22.00 -3.35
N LEU A 159 -1.61 -20.96 -3.99
CA LEU A 159 -1.18 -20.95 -5.39
C LEU A 159 0.27 -20.45 -5.48
N PRO A 160 1.28 -21.29 -5.24
CA PRO A 160 2.69 -20.86 -5.14
C PRO A 160 3.27 -20.22 -6.42
N HIS A 161 2.64 -20.44 -7.57
CA HIS A 161 3.03 -19.85 -8.85
C HIS A 161 2.40 -18.47 -9.11
N GLN A 162 1.49 -18.03 -8.23
CA GLN A 162 0.87 -16.71 -8.30
C GLN A 162 1.31 -15.88 -7.09
N MET A 163 2.14 -14.88 -7.34
CA MET A 163 2.59 -13.96 -6.29
C MET A 163 1.37 -13.25 -5.67
N GLY A 164 1.38 -13.11 -4.34
CA GLY A 164 0.27 -12.52 -3.61
C GLY A 164 -0.88 -13.49 -3.29
N SER A 165 -0.76 -14.78 -3.57
CA SER A 165 -1.78 -15.73 -3.13
C SER A 165 -1.78 -15.82 -1.60
N ALA A 166 -2.98 -15.83 -1.02
CA ALA A 166 -3.13 -16.20 0.39
C ALA A 166 -2.73 -17.67 0.60
N GLY A 167 -2.57 -18.06 1.86
CA GLY A 167 -2.46 -19.45 2.24
C GLY A 167 -3.59 -19.94 3.15
N PRO A 168 -3.43 -21.09 3.82
CA PRO A 168 -4.47 -21.72 4.63
C PRO A 168 -5.06 -20.81 5.72
N MET A 169 -6.37 -20.88 5.92
CA MET A 169 -7.06 -20.21 7.03
C MET A 169 -6.94 -21.07 8.30
N SER A 170 -5.74 -21.11 8.85
CA SER A 170 -5.37 -22.02 9.95
C SER A 170 -5.82 -21.56 11.33
N THR A 171 -6.07 -20.26 11.48
CA THR A 171 -6.31 -19.60 12.78
C THR A 171 -7.39 -18.56 12.63
N GLN A 172 -8.36 -18.54 13.54
CA GLN A 172 -9.37 -17.48 13.65
C GLN A 172 -9.09 -16.65 14.90
N ILE A 173 -9.10 -15.33 14.78
CA ILE A 173 -8.76 -14.40 15.86
C ILE A 173 -10.01 -13.63 16.25
N TYR A 174 -10.33 -13.62 17.55
CA TYR A 174 -11.51 -12.94 18.08
C TYR A 174 -11.12 -12.05 19.25
N PRO A 175 -11.45 -10.75 19.24
CA PRO A 175 -11.40 -9.96 20.45
C PRO A 175 -12.54 -10.43 21.35
N LEU A 176 -12.21 -10.87 22.57
CA LEU A 176 -13.20 -11.23 23.59
C LEU A 176 -13.55 -10.03 24.48
N MET A 177 -12.61 -9.10 24.62
CA MET A 177 -12.79 -7.81 25.28
C MET A 177 -12.12 -6.73 24.45
N LYS A 178 -12.80 -5.60 24.27
CA LYS A 178 -12.34 -4.45 23.48
C LYS A 178 -12.24 -3.22 24.35
N GLY A 179 -11.20 -2.41 24.14
CA GLY A 179 -11.09 -1.05 24.63
C GLY A 179 -11.73 -0.09 23.62
N VAL A 180 -12.75 0.62 24.08
CA VAL A 180 -13.57 1.52 23.27
C VAL A 180 -13.23 2.97 23.59
N SER A 181 -12.95 3.78 22.56
CA SER A 181 -12.68 5.21 22.70
C SER A 181 -13.94 6.01 23.04
N ALA A 182 -13.78 7.30 23.39
CA ALA A 182 -14.92 8.19 23.66
C ALA A 182 -15.84 8.37 22.43
N GLU A 183 -15.29 8.21 21.22
CA GLU A 183 -15.99 8.29 19.92
C GLU A 183 -16.62 6.95 19.49
N GLY A 184 -16.54 5.93 20.36
CA GLY A 184 -17.09 4.60 20.13
C GLY A 184 -16.28 3.76 19.15
N ARG A 185 -14.96 3.96 19.06
CA ARG A 185 -14.07 3.15 18.21
C ARG A 185 -13.40 2.06 19.02
N ASP A 186 -13.27 0.86 18.44
CA ASP A 186 -12.52 -0.24 19.04
C ASP A 186 -11.03 -0.06 18.77
N ILE A 187 -10.23 0.36 19.76
CA ILE A 187 -8.83 0.78 19.57
C ILE A 187 -7.81 -0.12 20.29
N ALA A 188 -8.27 -1.07 21.09
CA ALA A 188 -7.44 -2.02 21.83
C ALA A 188 -8.19 -3.34 22.09
N ALA A 189 -7.49 -4.46 22.17
CA ALA A 189 -8.09 -5.76 22.50
C ALA A 189 -7.44 -6.38 23.74
N PRO A 190 -7.87 -6.03 24.97
CA PRO A 190 -7.24 -6.54 26.20
C PRO A 190 -7.29 -8.06 26.37
N VAL A 191 -8.31 -8.72 25.81
CA VAL A 191 -8.43 -10.18 25.82
C VAL A 191 -8.76 -10.68 24.43
N VAL A 192 -7.92 -11.57 23.90
CA VAL A 192 -8.02 -12.12 22.54
C VAL A 192 -8.06 -13.65 22.59
N LEU A 193 -8.91 -14.26 21.77
CA LEU A 193 -8.97 -15.69 21.56
C LEU A 193 -8.47 -16.03 20.16
N TRP A 194 -7.50 -16.93 20.06
CA TRP A 194 -7.15 -17.62 18.83
C TRP A 194 -7.75 -19.02 18.85
N GLU A 195 -8.50 -19.35 17.82
CA GLU A 195 -8.93 -20.72 17.54
C GLU A 195 -8.09 -21.27 16.39
N ASN A 196 -7.18 -22.19 16.72
CA ASN A 196 -6.31 -22.82 15.73
C ASN A 196 -7.06 -23.99 15.11
N SER A 197 -7.67 -23.81 13.95
CA SER A 197 -8.50 -24.83 13.31
C SER A 197 -7.68 -25.86 12.53
N ARG A 198 -6.55 -25.47 11.91
CA ARG A 198 -5.80 -26.34 10.97
C ARG A 198 -4.29 -26.30 11.21
N VAL A 199 -3.57 -27.17 10.50
CA VAL A 199 -2.10 -27.23 10.47
C VAL A 199 -1.50 -27.52 11.87
N THR A 200 -0.49 -26.77 12.32
CA THR A 200 0.43 -27.14 13.41
C THR A 200 -0.27 -27.27 14.76
N PHE A 201 -1.10 -26.28 15.12
CA PHE A 201 -1.77 -26.18 16.43
C PHE A 201 -3.24 -26.63 16.39
N ALA A 202 -3.63 -27.39 15.35
CA ALA A 202 -5.01 -27.70 15.05
C ALA A 202 -5.80 -28.25 16.24
N GLY A 203 -6.99 -27.68 16.46
CA GLY A 203 -7.94 -28.03 17.49
C GLY A 203 -7.72 -27.36 18.85
N SER A 204 -6.78 -26.43 18.97
CA SER A 204 -6.48 -25.72 20.22
C SER A 204 -7.13 -24.33 20.30
N ARG A 205 -7.40 -23.88 21.52
CA ARG A 205 -7.84 -22.50 21.85
C ARG A 205 -6.76 -21.80 22.65
N TRP A 206 -6.30 -20.65 22.20
CA TRP A 206 -5.35 -19.82 22.93
C TRP A 206 -6.00 -18.50 23.33
N MET A 207 -6.18 -18.29 24.63
CA MET A 207 -6.70 -17.05 25.19
C MET A 207 -5.55 -16.22 25.75
N PHE A 208 -5.36 -15.03 25.21
CA PHE A 208 -4.37 -14.07 25.67
C PHE A 208 -5.06 -12.98 26.47
N ILE A 209 -4.67 -12.82 27.73
CA ILE A 209 -5.13 -11.75 28.61
C ILE A 209 -3.93 -10.82 28.81
N PHE A 210 -3.90 -9.73 28.05
CA PHE A 210 -2.75 -8.82 28.02
C PHE A 210 -2.66 -7.93 29.25
N LEU A 211 -3.73 -7.82 30.02
CA LEU A 211 -3.78 -7.04 31.24
C LEU A 211 -3.20 -7.81 32.45
N PRO A 212 -2.44 -7.14 33.33
CA PRO A 212 -2.09 -7.67 34.65
C PRO A 212 -3.34 -8.03 35.46
N LEU A 213 -3.36 -9.23 36.05
CA LEU A 213 -4.42 -9.63 36.97
C LEU A 213 -4.16 -8.99 38.34
N THR A 214 -4.98 -8.02 38.75
CA THR A 214 -4.79 -7.27 40.00
C THR A 214 -5.47 -7.95 41.20
N THR A 215 -5.28 -7.41 42.39
CA THR A 215 -6.05 -7.86 43.57
C THR A 215 -7.56 -7.68 43.38
N ALA A 216 -7.99 -6.65 42.64
CA ALA A 216 -9.41 -6.43 42.33
C ALA A 216 -9.98 -7.59 41.51
N PHE A 217 -9.26 -8.04 40.48
CA PHE A 217 -9.62 -9.22 39.67
C PHE A 217 -9.88 -10.46 40.54
N TRP A 218 -8.95 -10.78 41.46
CA TRP A 218 -9.08 -11.93 42.34
C TRP A 218 -10.24 -11.79 43.32
N SER A 219 -10.42 -10.60 43.92
CA SER A 219 -11.53 -10.32 44.83
C SER A 219 -12.90 -10.38 44.14
N GLY A 220 -12.95 -10.10 42.84
CA GLY A 220 -14.14 -10.20 41.99
C GLY A 220 -14.50 -11.62 41.55
N GLY A 221 -13.91 -12.65 42.16
CA GLY A 221 -14.15 -14.05 41.80
C GLY A 221 -13.23 -14.59 40.70
N GLY A 222 -12.08 -13.94 40.45
CA GLY A 222 -11.14 -14.28 39.38
C GLY A 222 -10.75 -15.76 39.29
N VAL A 223 -10.65 -16.47 40.42
CA VAL A 223 -10.37 -17.92 40.46
C VAL A 223 -11.45 -18.73 39.73
N GLN A 224 -12.72 -18.40 39.97
CA GLN A 224 -13.85 -19.08 39.33
C GLN A 224 -13.93 -18.73 37.83
N HIS A 225 -13.73 -17.46 37.50
CA HIS A 225 -13.71 -16.99 36.09
C HIS A 225 -12.59 -17.67 35.30
N LEU A 226 -11.36 -17.66 35.81
CA LEU A 226 -10.22 -18.32 35.19
C LEU A 226 -10.44 -19.83 35.02
N SER A 227 -11.02 -20.49 36.03
CA SER A 227 -11.37 -21.92 35.94
C SER A 227 -12.39 -22.19 34.83
N ASN A 228 -13.38 -21.30 34.65
CA ASN A 228 -14.36 -21.40 33.57
C ASN A 228 -13.73 -21.16 32.19
N TRP A 229 -12.83 -20.18 32.07
CA TRP A 229 -12.11 -19.93 30.83
C TRP A 229 -11.19 -21.09 30.48
N ALA A 230 -10.50 -21.68 31.46
CA ALA A 230 -9.64 -22.84 31.25
C ALA A 230 -10.43 -24.08 30.79
N ARG A 231 -11.64 -24.30 31.31
CA ARG A 231 -12.58 -25.32 30.80
C ARG A 231 -13.06 -25.03 29.38
N PHE A 232 -13.30 -23.76 29.07
CA PHE A 232 -13.69 -23.35 27.72
C PHE A 232 -12.55 -23.62 26.74
N CYS A 233 -11.30 -23.27 27.08
CA CYS A 233 -10.14 -23.52 26.24
C CYS A 233 -9.81 -25.01 26.11
N SER A 234 -9.82 -25.78 27.21
CA SER A 234 -9.45 -27.22 27.23
C SER A 234 -10.32 -28.10 26.33
N ARG A 235 -11.52 -27.65 25.97
CA ARG A 235 -12.44 -28.35 25.05
C ARG A 235 -11.93 -28.38 23.61
N GLY A 236 -11.06 -27.45 23.22
CA GLY A 236 -10.64 -27.28 21.84
C GLY A 236 -11.72 -26.65 20.95
N VAL A 237 -11.50 -26.64 19.64
CA VAL A 237 -12.29 -25.83 18.70
C VAL A 237 -13.52 -26.59 18.20
N THR A 238 -14.68 -25.91 18.19
CA THR A 238 -15.82 -26.29 17.35
C THR A 238 -15.96 -25.25 16.26
N GLU A 239 -15.62 -25.63 15.02
CA GLU A 239 -15.77 -24.75 13.86
C GLU A 239 -17.24 -24.71 13.46
N LEU A 240 -17.81 -23.51 13.44
CA LEU A 240 -19.15 -23.24 12.93
C LEU A 240 -19.02 -22.16 11.86
N SER A 241 -19.46 -22.44 10.64
CA SER A 241 -19.46 -21.49 9.54
C SER A 241 -20.85 -21.39 8.91
N LEU A 242 -21.31 -20.16 8.69
CA LEU A 242 -22.61 -19.86 8.12
C LEU A 242 -22.42 -19.14 6.78
N LYS A 243 -23.00 -19.69 5.71
CA LYS A 243 -22.93 -19.08 4.38
C LYS A 243 -24.26 -19.16 3.66
N SER A 244 -24.57 -18.16 2.84
CA SER A 244 -25.58 -18.28 1.79
C SER A 244 -24.97 -18.96 0.56
N ASN A 245 -25.79 -19.58 -0.30
CA ASN A 245 -25.30 -20.12 -1.57
C ASN A 245 -24.68 -19.02 -2.47
N TYR A 246 -25.25 -17.81 -2.46
CA TYR A 246 -24.76 -16.66 -3.21
C TYR A 246 -24.75 -15.41 -2.32
N ALA A 247 -23.87 -14.46 -2.63
CA ALA A 247 -23.87 -13.15 -1.96
C ALA A 247 -24.96 -12.22 -2.50
N SER A 248 -25.41 -12.43 -3.73
CA SER A 248 -26.51 -11.72 -4.40
C SER A 248 -27.48 -12.71 -5.04
N TYR A 249 -28.77 -12.44 -4.93
CA TYR A 249 -29.86 -13.24 -5.52
C TYR A 249 -30.68 -12.41 -6.50
N GLU A 250 -31.05 -13.02 -7.61
CA GLU A 250 -31.94 -12.41 -8.60
C GLU A 250 -33.38 -12.42 -8.08
N SER A 251 -34.21 -11.51 -8.62
CA SER A 251 -35.62 -11.41 -8.23
C SER A 251 -36.35 -12.74 -8.44
N GLY A 252 -37.01 -13.24 -7.39
CA GLY A 252 -37.79 -14.48 -7.42
C GLY A 252 -36.99 -15.72 -7.02
N GLU A 253 -35.67 -15.63 -6.83
CA GLU A 253 -34.87 -16.72 -6.28
C GLU A 253 -35.11 -16.90 -4.78
N HIS A 254 -34.81 -18.09 -4.28
CA HIS A 254 -34.84 -18.41 -2.86
C HIS A 254 -33.43 -18.66 -2.35
N ALA A 255 -33.09 -18.03 -1.22
CA ALA A 255 -31.83 -18.29 -0.57
C ALA A 255 -31.82 -19.68 0.09
N VAL A 256 -30.66 -20.32 0.08
CA VAL A 256 -30.38 -21.50 0.91
C VAL A 256 -29.18 -21.16 1.77
N ILE A 257 -29.37 -21.27 3.08
CA ILE A 257 -28.33 -21.05 4.06
C ILE A 257 -27.70 -22.40 4.38
N THR A 258 -26.37 -22.47 4.36
CA THR A 258 -25.61 -23.65 4.72
C THR A 258 -24.87 -23.38 6.03
N LEU A 259 -25.20 -24.15 7.06
CA LEU A 259 -24.41 -24.22 8.28
C LEU A 259 -23.44 -25.40 8.17
N GLN A 260 -22.14 -25.11 8.28
CA GLN A 260 -21.08 -26.10 8.36
C GLN A 260 -20.63 -26.23 9.82
N THR A 261 -20.47 -27.46 10.29
CA THR A 261 -20.07 -27.72 11.68
C THR A 261 -19.04 -28.83 11.76
N GLN A 262 -18.00 -28.65 12.57
CA GLN A 262 -16.97 -29.67 12.82
C GLN A 262 -16.33 -29.51 14.20
N ILE A 263 -16.12 -30.61 14.92
CA ILE A 263 -15.25 -30.65 16.11
C ILE A 263 -13.82 -30.85 15.65
N LEU A 264 -12.96 -29.90 15.97
CA LEU A 264 -11.52 -29.93 15.68
C LEU A 264 -10.79 -30.11 17.01
N GLN A 265 -10.30 -31.31 17.27
CA GLN A 265 -9.45 -31.60 18.43
C GLN A 265 -8.47 -32.72 18.06
N ARG A 266 -7.21 -32.59 18.49
CA ARG A 266 -6.25 -33.68 18.48
C ARG A 266 -6.44 -34.55 19.73
N GLY A 267 -6.42 -35.87 19.56
CA GLY A 267 -6.71 -36.85 20.61
C GLY A 267 -8.09 -37.52 20.47
N GLU A 268 -8.29 -38.63 21.20
CA GLU A 268 -9.38 -39.59 20.91
C GLU A 268 -10.70 -39.38 21.70
N SER A 269 -10.77 -38.48 22.68
CA SER A 269 -11.89 -38.47 23.64
C SER A 269 -13.14 -37.67 23.21
N ARG A 270 -12.99 -36.42 22.74
CA ARG A 270 -14.13 -35.56 22.30
C ARG A 270 -14.49 -35.80 20.84
N ALA A 271 -13.49 -35.93 19.96
CA ALA A 271 -13.67 -36.03 18.52
C ALA A 271 -14.61 -37.18 18.09
N PHE A 272 -14.71 -38.24 18.88
CA PHE A 272 -15.51 -39.42 18.54
C PHE A 272 -16.92 -39.42 19.13
N ALA A 273 -17.26 -38.47 20.01
CA ALA A 273 -18.58 -38.34 20.61
C ALA A 273 -19.39 -37.24 19.90
N PRO A 274 -20.53 -37.55 19.26
CA PRO A 274 -21.42 -36.54 18.71
C PRO A 274 -21.96 -35.59 19.78
N GLU A 275 -21.85 -34.29 19.54
CA GLU A 275 -22.40 -33.25 20.41
C GLU A 275 -23.69 -32.69 19.80
N LYS A 276 -24.72 -32.55 20.63
CA LYS A 276 -25.99 -31.97 20.19
C LYS A 276 -25.98 -30.46 20.42
N TRP A 277 -25.95 -29.69 19.34
CA TRP A 277 -26.01 -28.24 19.35
C TRP A 277 -27.41 -27.73 19.01
N SER A 278 -27.82 -26.62 19.62
CA SER A 278 -29.08 -25.93 19.32
C SER A 278 -28.81 -24.65 18.55
N PHE A 279 -29.60 -24.36 17.52
CA PHE A 279 -29.42 -23.21 16.64
C PHE A 279 -30.72 -22.43 16.52
N GLU A 280 -30.63 -21.11 16.65
CA GLU A 280 -31.69 -20.14 16.38
C GLU A 280 -31.23 -19.19 15.29
N LEU A 281 -31.77 -19.37 14.10
CA LEU A 281 -31.47 -18.61 12.89
C LEU A 281 -32.55 -17.56 12.65
N GLU A 282 -32.14 -16.33 12.35
CA GLU A 282 -33.01 -15.22 11.98
C GLU A 282 -32.51 -14.60 10.67
N VAL A 283 -33.42 -14.43 9.71
CA VAL A 283 -33.18 -13.76 8.43
C VAL A 283 -34.12 -12.57 8.34
N CYS A 284 -33.56 -11.38 8.17
CA CYS A 284 -34.32 -10.13 8.15
C CYS A 284 -33.92 -9.26 6.95
N HIS A 285 -34.91 -8.74 6.24
CA HIS A 285 -34.73 -7.68 5.23
C HIS A 285 -34.69 -6.31 5.90
N ASP A 286 -33.77 -5.44 5.47
CA ASP A 286 -33.45 -4.18 6.16
C ASP A 286 -34.42 -3.01 5.82
N GLY A 287 -35.41 -3.23 4.95
CA GLY A 287 -36.30 -2.19 4.40
C GLY A 287 -37.50 -1.74 5.26
N GLY A 288 -37.49 -1.98 6.58
CA GLY A 288 -38.50 -1.45 7.52
C GLY A 288 -39.92 -2.05 7.45
N SER A 289 -40.27 -2.80 6.41
CA SER A 289 -41.51 -3.58 6.30
C SER A 289 -41.28 -5.09 6.11
N GLY A 290 -40.03 -5.55 6.26
CA GLY A 290 -39.58 -6.87 5.84
C GLY A 290 -40.12 -8.03 6.68
N GLU A 291 -40.45 -9.14 6.02
CA GLU A 291 -40.70 -10.42 6.67
C GLU A 291 -39.44 -10.89 7.41
N THR A 292 -39.49 -10.93 8.74
CA THR A 292 -38.49 -11.63 9.54
C THR A 292 -38.84 -13.11 9.58
N TRP A 293 -37.94 -13.97 9.14
CA TRP A 293 -38.08 -15.41 9.29
C TRP A 293 -37.14 -15.94 10.37
N LYS A 294 -37.70 -16.70 11.31
CA LYS A 294 -36.96 -17.37 12.38
C LYS A 294 -37.08 -18.88 12.24
N HIS A 295 -35.98 -19.58 12.44
CA HIS A 295 -35.91 -21.03 12.36
C HIS A 295 -35.07 -21.59 13.50
N ARG A 296 -35.63 -22.55 14.24
CA ARG A 296 -34.95 -23.22 15.34
C ARG A 296 -34.79 -24.70 15.01
N PHE A 297 -33.59 -25.22 15.21
CA PHE A 297 -33.30 -26.64 15.00
C PHE A 297 -32.15 -27.11 15.88
N GLN A 298 -31.93 -28.41 15.89
CA GLN A 298 -30.80 -29.03 16.59
C GLN A 298 -30.04 -29.90 15.59
N ALA A 299 -28.72 -29.91 15.67
CA ALA A 299 -27.87 -30.74 14.82
C ALA A 299 -26.81 -31.48 15.65
N GLN A 300 -26.39 -32.64 15.16
CA GLN A 300 -25.26 -33.37 15.70
C GLN A 300 -23.98 -32.81 15.08
N VAL A 301 -23.05 -32.38 15.93
CA VAL A 301 -21.73 -31.91 15.55
C VAL A 301 -20.72 -33.00 15.91
N THR A 302 -19.91 -33.41 14.95
CA THR A 302 -18.94 -34.52 15.09
C THR A 302 -17.58 -34.07 14.59
N LYS A 303 -16.55 -34.94 14.67
CA LYS A 303 -15.26 -34.69 14.00
C LYS A 303 -15.33 -34.60 12.48
N GLU A 304 -16.40 -35.12 11.87
CA GLU A 304 -16.60 -35.03 10.43
C GLU A 304 -17.16 -33.65 10.08
N GLN A 305 -16.89 -33.18 8.86
CA GLN A 305 -17.49 -31.95 8.37
C GLN A 305 -18.96 -32.21 8.03
N ASN A 306 -19.88 -31.63 8.82
CA ASN A 306 -21.32 -31.77 8.62
C ASN A 306 -21.89 -30.52 7.95
N PHE A 307 -22.93 -30.70 7.13
CA PHE A 307 -23.60 -29.63 6.39
C PHE A 307 -25.11 -29.68 6.64
N VAL A 308 -25.67 -28.61 7.18
CA VAL A 308 -27.12 -28.43 7.30
C VAL A 308 -27.55 -27.37 6.28
N ARG A 309 -28.38 -27.78 5.31
CA ARG A 309 -28.93 -26.88 4.28
C ARG A 309 -30.33 -26.45 4.68
N ILE A 310 -30.54 -25.15 4.74
CA ILE A 310 -31.74 -24.54 5.31
C ILE A 310 -32.34 -23.61 4.24
N PRO A 311 -33.37 -24.06 3.51
CA PRO A 311 -34.07 -23.23 2.54
C PRO A 311 -34.82 -22.08 3.23
N VAL A 312 -34.66 -20.86 2.73
CA VAL A 312 -35.44 -19.69 3.16
C VAL A 312 -36.81 -19.74 2.45
N PRO A 313 -37.94 -19.66 3.19
CA PRO A 313 -39.26 -20.00 2.65
C PRO A 313 -39.87 -18.94 1.74
N PHE A 314 -39.29 -17.75 1.67
CA PHE A 314 -39.76 -16.64 0.85
C PHE A 314 -38.79 -16.34 -0.30
N ALA A 315 -39.32 -15.76 -1.37
CA ALA A 315 -38.51 -15.26 -2.48
C ALA A 315 -37.76 -13.99 -2.06
N VAL A 316 -36.50 -13.87 -2.46
CA VAL A 316 -35.65 -12.71 -2.18
C VAL A 316 -36.15 -11.50 -2.96
N GLN A 317 -36.30 -10.37 -2.27
CA GLN A 317 -36.64 -9.06 -2.82
C GLN A 317 -35.39 -8.18 -2.88
N SER A 318 -35.40 -7.11 -3.68
CA SER A 318 -34.28 -6.16 -3.73
C SER A 318 -33.94 -5.58 -2.35
N GLY A 319 -32.65 -5.46 -2.05
CA GLY A 319 -32.14 -4.90 -0.80
C GLY A 319 -31.32 -5.89 0.05
N LEU A 320 -30.77 -5.39 1.16
CA LEU A 320 -29.91 -6.16 2.04
C LEU A 320 -30.73 -7.08 2.96
N TYR A 321 -30.29 -8.32 3.09
CA TYR A 321 -30.73 -9.27 4.11
C TYR A 321 -29.61 -9.54 5.12
N ARG A 322 -29.95 -9.50 6.40
CA ARG A 322 -29.07 -9.86 7.51
C ARG A 322 -29.47 -11.23 8.05
N ILE A 323 -28.47 -12.05 8.35
CA ILE A 323 -28.62 -13.38 8.92
C ILE A 323 -27.88 -13.40 10.26
N VAL A 324 -28.60 -13.74 11.34
CA VAL A 324 -28.01 -13.96 12.66
C VAL A 324 -28.34 -15.37 13.11
N CYS A 325 -27.33 -16.15 13.51
CA CYS A 325 -27.52 -17.48 14.07
C CYS A 325 -26.92 -17.53 15.47
N ARG A 326 -27.77 -17.71 16.49
CA ARG A 326 -27.33 -18.07 17.84
C ARG A 326 -27.18 -19.58 17.92
N ALA A 327 -25.95 -20.04 18.10
CA ALA A 327 -25.60 -21.44 18.35
C ALA A 327 -25.29 -21.67 19.82
N GLU A 328 -25.82 -22.74 20.41
CA GLU A 328 -25.60 -23.13 21.80
C GLU A 328 -25.16 -24.60 21.87
N GLY A 329 -23.97 -24.81 22.43
CA GLY A 329 -23.36 -26.11 22.66
C GLY A 329 -23.93 -26.83 23.89
N PRO A 330 -23.67 -28.14 24.04
CA PRO A 330 -24.23 -28.96 25.12
C PRO A 330 -23.78 -28.55 26.54
N ASP A 331 -22.79 -27.68 26.63
CA ASP A 331 -22.15 -27.17 27.85
C ASP A 331 -22.48 -25.70 28.13
N GLY A 332 -23.34 -25.09 27.32
CA GLY A 332 -23.66 -23.68 27.41
C GLY A 332 -22.68 -22.77 26.67
N GLU A 333 -21.74 -23.31 25.87
CA GLU A 333 -20.97 -22.49 24.93
C GLU A 333 -21.93 -21.80 23.95
N VAL A 334 -21.79 -20.49 23.78
CA VAL A 334 -22.62 -19.69 22.88
C VAL A 334 -21.75 -19.10 21.78
N ARG A 335 -22.23 -19.17 20.53
CA ARG A 335 -21.66 -18.46 19.38
C ARG A 335 -22.75 -17.68 18.66
N ILE A 336 -22.46 -16.43 18.31
CA ILE A 336 -23.31 -15.61 17.45
C ILE A 336 -22.63 -15.51 16.08
N LEU A 337 -23.17 -16.22 15.10
CA LEU A 337 -22.70 -16.19 13.71
C LEU A 337 -23.49 -15.14 12.95
N ARG A 338 -22.80 -14.32 12.16
CA ARG A 338 -23.41 -13.28 11.33
C ARG A 338 -23.03 -13.49 9.87
N GLN A 339 -24.00 -13.27 9.01
CA GLN A 339 -23.86 -13.40 7.57
C GLN A 339 -24.88 -12.47 6.89
N GLY A 340 -24.73 -12.18 5.61
CA GLY A 340 -25.69 -11.41 4.84
C GLY A 340 -25.68 -11.77 3.37
N PHE A 341 -26.70 -11.30 2.66
CA PHE A 341 -26.76 -11.34 1.20
C PHE A 341 -27.63 -10.20 0.68
N TRP A 342 -27.48 -9.85 -0.58
CA TRP A 342 -28.35 -8.90 -1.27
C TRP A 342 -29.39 -9.64 -2.12
N GLY A 343 -30.60 -9.10 -2.18
CA GLY A 343 -31.39 -9.21 -3.41
C GLY A 343 -30.96 -8.11 -4.37
N ARG A 344 -30.74 -8.48 -5.63
CA ARG A 344 -30.23 -7.57 -6.67
C ARG A 344 -31.09 -6.30 -6.75
N ASP A 345 -30.42 -5.15 -6.78
CA ASP A 345 -31.05 -3.83 -6.86
C ASP A 345 -30.35 -2.95 -7.91
N ASP A 346 -30.70 -3.17 -9.18
CA ASP A 346 -30.14 -2.41 -10.30
C ASP A 346 -30.49 -0.92 -10.24
N ARG A 347 -31.67 -0.60 -9.71
CA ARG A 347 -32.10 0.80 -9.58
C ARG A 347 -31.19 1.51 -8.60
N PHE A 348 -30.87 0.90 -7.46
CA PHE A 348 -29.98 1.49 -6.47
C PHE A 348 -28.55 1.69 -7.02
N LEU A 349 -28.03 0.72 -7.77
CA LEU A 349 -26.72 0.86 -8.44
C LEU A 349 -26.70 2.02 -9.46
N ALA A 350 -27.84 2.30 -10.10
CA ALA A 350 -27.98 3.34 -11.12
C ALA A 350 -28.22 4.76 -10.59
N GLU A 351 -28.38 4.96 -9.28
CA GLU A 351 -28.65 6.29 -8.71
C GLU A 351 -27.42 7.22 -8.78
N GLY A 352 -27.60 8.50 -9.10
CA GLY A 352 -26.50 9.50 -9.20
C GLY A 352 -25.82 9.52 -10.56
N SER A 353 -24.66 10.18 -10.68
CA SER A 353 -23.85 10.18 -11.91
C SER A 353 -22.61 9.29 -11.78
N PRO A 354 -22.11 8.68 -12.86
CA PRO A 354 -20.74 8.17 -12.91
C PRO A 354 -19.73 9.23 -12.48
N ILE A 355 -18.59 8.79 -11.95
CA ILE A 355 -17.47 9.68 -11.67
C ILE A 355 -16.84 10.17 -12.98
N SER A 356 -16.44 11.43 -13.02
CA SER A 356 -15.72 12.02 -14.15
C SER A 356 -14.44 12.70 -13.64
N ARG A 357 -13.69 13.37 -14.52
CA ARG A 357 -12.42 14.00 -14.17
C ARG A 357 -12.19 15.34 -14.85
N SER A 358 -11.60 16.27 -14.11
CA SER A 358 -10.94 17.47 -14.62
C SER A 358 -9.46 17.18 -14.93
N ARG A 359 -8.66 18.23 -15.13
CA ARG A 359 -7.20 18.10 -15.29
C ARG A 359 -6.52 17.51 -14.05
N ASP A 360 -6.96 17.87 -12.85
CA ASP A 360 -6.24 17.53 -11.61
C ASP A 360 -7.04 16.66 -10.64
N TYR A 361 -8.38 16.69 -10.70
CA TYR A 361 -9.24 16.07 -9.69
C TYR A 361 -10.42 15.34 -10.30
N PHE A 362 -10.93 14.35 -9.57
CA PHE A 362 -12.18 13.68 -9.89
C PHE A 362 -13.38 14.56 -9.57
N MET A 363 -14.47 14.35 -10.31
CA MET A 363 -15.72 15.09 -10.18
C MET A 363 -16.88 14.12 -10.03
N LYS A 364 -17.68 14.31 -8.98
CA LYS A 364 -18.86 13.50 -8.67
C LYS A 364 -20.05 14.41 -8.41
N ASP A 365 -21.14 14.19 -9.17
CA ASP A 365 -22.38 14.97 -9.07
C ASP A 365 -22.12 16.50 -9.12
N GLY A 366 -21.21 16.93 -10.01
CA GLY A 366 -20.87 18.34 -10.23
C GLY A 366 -19.90 18.97 -9.21
N ARG A 367 -19.40 18.20 -8.25
CA ARG A 367 -18.46 18.69 -7.22
C ARG A 367 -17.13 17.92 -7.26
N PRO A 368 -15.99 18.56 -6.94
CA PRO A 368 -14.72 17.84 -6.82
C PRO A 368 -14.79 16.75 -5.76
N LEU A 369 -14.03 15.68 -5.98
CA LEU A 369 -13.88 14.55 -5.07
C LEU A 369 -12.38 14.29 -4.85
N PRO A 370 -11.70 15.06 -3.97
CA PRO A 370 -10.37 14.70 -3.52
C PRO A 370 -10.45 13.39 -2.74
N VAL A 371 -9.48 12.51 -2.95
CA VAL A 371 -9.55 11.11 -2.50
C VAL A 371 -8.92 10.94 -1.13
N VAL A 372 -9.73 10.44 -0.20
CA VAL A 372 -9.28 9.81 1.05
C VAL A 372 -9.78 8.39 0.95
N GLY A 373 -8.92 7.51 0.46
CA GLY A 373 -9.33 6.17 0.07
C GLY A 373 -8.65 5.06 0.87
N MET A 374 -9.16 3.85 0.67
CA MET A 374 -8.73 2.66 1.39
C MET A 374 -8.76 1.45 0.47
N THR A 375 -7.68 0.68 0.41
CA THR A 375 -7.73 -0.66 -0.17
C THR A 375 -8.51 -1.55 0.78
N TYR A 376 -9.39 -2.41 0.25
CA TYR A 376 -10.21 -3.29 1.07
C TYR A 376 -10.15 -4.76 0.63
N MET A 377 -9.91 -5.60 1.63
CA MET A 377 -10.18 -7.03 1.65
C MET A 377 -10.76 -7.34 3.04
N THR A 378 -11.64 -8.33 3.11
CA THR A 378 -12.38 -8.65 4.34
C THR A 378 -11.48 -9.18 5.46
N SER A 379 -11.87 -8.96 6.70
CA SER A 379 -11.13 -9.41 7.90
C SER A 379 -11.23 -10.93 8.15
N ASP A 380 -12.31 -11.58 7.74
CA ASP A 380 -12.60 -12.98 8.08
C ASP A 380 -11.89 -14.00 7.18
N VAL A 381 -11.75 -13.69 5.89
CA VAL A 381 -11.15 -14.58 4.87
C VAL A 381 -10.12 -13.89 3.95
N ALA A 382 -9.78 -12.62 4.20
CA ALA A 382 -8.78 -11.85 3.46
C ALA A 382 -8.97 -11.91 1.93
N ARG A 383 -7.93 -12.25 1.15
CA ARG A 383 -7.95 -12.31 -0.33
C ARG A 383 -8.97 -13.33 -0.90
N LYS A 384 -9.60 -14.17 -0.07
CA LYS A 384 -10.62 -15.15 -0.49
C LYS A 384 -12.05 -14.59 -0.48
N PHE A 385 -12.23 -13.31 -0.18
CA PHE A 385 -13.54 -12.68 0.01
C PHE A 385 -14.52 -12.84 -1.16
N LEU A 386 -14.05 -12.90 -2.41
CA LEU A 386 -14.93 -13.14 -3.55
C LEU A 386 -15.37 -14.61 -3.70
N PHE A 387 -14.64 -15.55 -3.11
CA PHE A 387 -14.96 -16.99 -3.10
C PHE A 387 -15.72 -17.41 -1.85
N LEU A 388 -15.54 -16.67 -0.75
CA LEU A 388 -16.17 -16.89 0.54
C LEU A 388 -16.80 -15.56 1.03
N PRO A 389 -17.80 -15.04 0.31
CA PRO A 389 -18.35 -13.73 0.61
C PRO A 389 -19.07 -13.69 1.96
N ASN A 390 -18.91 -12.58 2.67
CA ASN A 390 -19.64 -12.27 3.88
C ASN A 390 -20.13 -10.82 3.89
N VAL A 391 -21.37 -10.61 3.44
CA VAL A 391 -21.93 -9.26 3.27
C VAL A 391 -22.11 -8.54 4.60
N ASP A 392 -22.33 -9.26 5.72
CA ASP A 392 -22.42 -8.62 7.05
C ASP A 392 -21.08 -8.00 7.48
N VAL A 393 -19.96 -8.68 7.19
CA VAL A 393 -18.62 -8.13 7.47
C VAL A 393 -18.35 -6.93 6.57
N TRP A 394 -18.67 -7.03 5.27
CA TRP A 394 -18.50 -5.90 4.35
C TRP A 394 -19.33 -4.69 4.75
N GLU A 395 -20.59 -4.89 5.18
CA GLU A 395 -21.45 -3.79 5.63
C GLU A 395 -20.85 -3.08 6.84
N ARG A 396 -20.39 -3.82 7.85
CA ARG A 396 -19.79 -3.24 9.06
C ARG A 396 -18.50 -2.51 8.75
N ASP A 397 -17.61 -3.12 7.98
CA ASP A 397 -16.34 -2.50 7.61
C ASP A 397 -16.55 -1.26 6.74
N MET A 398 -17.45 -1.30 5.74
CA MET A 398 -17.75 -0.15 4.88
C MET A 398 -18.47 0.96 5.61
N ALA A 399 -19.36 0.64 6.56
CA ALA A 399 -19.96 1.63 7.46
C ALA A 399 -18.90 2.33 8.31
N GLN A 400 -17.94 1.58 8.85
CA GLN A 400 -16.83 2.13 9.63
C GLN A 400 -15.91 3.00 8.78
N MET A 401 -15.56 2.57 7.56
CA MET A 401 -14.78 3.36 6.61
C MET A 401 -15.49 4.68 6.26
N ALA A 402 -16.78 4.63 5.95
CA ALA A 402 -17.56 5.84 5.67
C ALA A 402 -17.65 6.77 6.90
N LYS A 403 -17.78 6.22 8.12
CA LYS A 403 -17.70 7.00 9.37
C LYS A 403 -16.33 7.68 9.53
N ALA A 404 -15.26 7.04 9.07
CA ALA A 404 -13.92 7.61 9.03
C ALA A 404 -13.73 8.67 7.93
N GLY A 405 -14.75 8.97 7.12
CA GLY A 405 -14.65 9.93 6.02
C GLY A 405 -13.88 9.40 4.81
N ILE A 406 -13.64 8.08 4.75
CA ILE A 406 -13.16 7.42 3.53
C ILE A 406 -14.26 7.54 2.48
N ASN A 407 -13.88 7.96 1.27
CA ASN A 407 -14.82 8.18 0.17
C ASN A 407 -14.58 7.26 -1.03
N TRP A 408 -13.53 6.45 -0.99
CA TRP A 408 -13.11 5.61 -2.11
C TRP A 408 -12.51 4.28 -1.62
N ILE A 409 -12.98 3.17 -2.17
CA ILE A 409 -12.41 1.83 -1.97
C ILE A 409 -11.66 1.41 -3.22
N ARG A 410 -10.44 0.89 -3.05
CA ARG A 410 -9.80 0.06 -4.07
C ARG A 410 -9.87 -1.41 -3.69
N THR A 411 -10.32 -2.25 -4.60
CA THR A 411 -10.39 -3.69 -4.39
C THR A 411 -10.30 -4.41 -5.73
N GLY A 412 -10.35 -5.74 -5.75
CA GLY A 412 -10.36 -6.49 -6.99
C GLY A 412 -9.89 -7.92 -6.85
N ILE A 413 -9.32 -8.42 -7.94
CA ILE A 413 -8.86 -9.80 -8.08
C ILE A 413 -7.34 -9.79 -8.07
N TRP A 414 -6.76 -10.40 -7.04
CA TRP A 414 -5.30 -10.44 -6.85
C TRP A 414 -4.68 -11.76 -7.29
N THR A 415 -5.45 -12.86 -7.27
CA THR A 415 -4.99 -14.20 -7.64
C THR A 415 -6.18 -15.10 -8.02
N ALA A 416 -5.88 -16.36 -8.33
CA ALA A 416 -6.85 -17.42 -8.56
C ALA A 416 -7.77 -17.15 -9.77
N TYR A 417 -7.24 -16.51 -10.82
CA TYR A 417 -7.98 -16.21 -12.05
C TYR A 417 -8.68 -17.44 -12.63
N ARG A 418 -8.03 -18.61 -12.59
CA ARG A 418 -8.62 -19.89 -13.02
C ARG A 418 -9.78 -20.37 -12.15
N ASN A 419 -9.83 -20.01 -10.87
CA ASN A 419 -10.99 -20.33 -10.04
C ASN A 419 -12.20 -19.44 -10.38
N ILE A 420 -11.96 -18.29 -11.02
CA ILE A 420 -13.00 -17.34 -11.44
C ILE A 420 -13.44 -17.65 -12.87
N MET A 421 -12.49 -17.82 -13.80
CA MET A 421 -12.71 -18.26 -15.17
C MET A 421 -11.77 -19.43 -15.48
N GLN A 422 -12.26 -20.65 -15.27
CA GLN A 422 -11.45 -21.88 -15.41
C GLN A 422 -10.96 -22.09 -16.85
N VAL A 423 -11.86 -21.84 -17.80
CA VAL A 423 -11.61 -21.90 -19.25
C VAL A 423 -12.18 -20.62 -19.85
N ASP A 424 -11.53 -20.10 -20.89
CA ASP A 424 -11.99 -18.95 -21.66
C ASP A 424 -13.52 -18.94 -21.89
N GLY A 425 -14.16 -17.84 -21.49
CA GLY A 425 -15.60 -17.61 -21.66
C GLY A 425 -16.52 -18.21 -20.59
N HIS A 426 -16.00 -18.97 -19.62
CA HIS A 426 -16.79 -19.64 -18.58
C HIS A 426 -16.47 -19.10 -17.18
N VAL A 427 -17.04 -17.95 -16.85
CA VAL A 427 -16.87 -17.28 -15.56
C VAL A 427 -17.85 -17.83 -14.52
N SER A 428 -17.39 -17.96 -13.27
CA SER A 428 -18.19 -18.43 -12.14
C SER A 428 -19.27 -17.42 -11.74
N GLU A 429 -20.53 -17.85 -11.85
CA GLU A 429 -21.69 -17.07 -11.41
C GLU A 429 -21.65 -16.75 -9.91
N GLU A 430 -21.07 -17.63 -9.09
CA GLU A 430 -20.88 -17.40 -7.65
C GLU A 430 -20.01 -16.16 -7.40
N VAL A 431 -18.92 -16.01 -8.16
CA VAL A 431 -18.00 -14.87 -8.04
C VAL A 431 -18.61 -13.60 -8.62
N LEU A 432 -19.30 -13.67 -9.75
CA LEU A 432 -20.01 -12.52 -10.32
C LEU A 432 -21.03 -11.94 -9.33
N ARG A 433 -21.78 -12.80 -8.64
CA ARG A 433 -22.74 -12.40 -7.60
C ARG A 433 -22.07 -11.87 -6.33
N ALA A 434 -20.85 -12.31 -6.01
CA ALA A 434 -20.05 -11.72 -4.95
C ALA A 434 -19.62 -10.29 -5.30
N ILE A 435 -19.20 -10.04 -6.54
CA ILE A 435 -18.86 -8.69 -7.03
C ILE A 435 -20.10 -7.78 -6.99
N ASP A 436 -21.25 -8.27 -7.45
CA ASP A 436 -22.52 -7.52 -7.39
C ASP A 436 -22.87 -7.07 -5.97
N ALA A 437 -22.81 -8.01 -5.01
CA ALA A 437 -23.11 -7.75 -3.61
C ALA A 437 -22.10 -6.77 -3.00
N PHE A 438 -20.83 -6.87 -3.38
CA PHE A 438 -19.79 -5.94 -2.92
C PHE A 438 -20.09 -4.52 -3.39
N PHE A 439 -20.43 -4.33 -4.68
CA PHE A 439 -20.78 -3.01 -5.21
C PHE A 439 -22.06 -2.46 -4.58
N LEU A 440 -23.09 -3.28 -4.35
CA LEU A 440 -24.30 -2.84 -3.63
C LEU A 440 -23.98 -2.39 -2.19
N THR A 441 -23.08 -3.11 -1.51
CA THR A 441 -22.65 -2.76 -0.14
C THR A 441 -21.87 -1.45 -0.13
N ALA A 442 -20.93 -1.26 -1.06
CA ALA A 442 -20.19 0.00 -1.17
C ALA A 442 -21.12 1.18 -1.52
N LYS A 443 -22.09 0.97 -2.43
CA LYS A 443 -23.09 1.98 -2.82
C LYS A 443 -23.89 2.46 -1.61
N ARG A 444 -24.27 1.55 -0.72
CA ARG A 444 -25.02 1.83 0.51
C ARG A 444 -24.34 2.86 1.40
N HIS A 445 -23.01 2.90 1.38
CA HIS A 445 -22.21 3.81 2.21
C HIS A 445 -21.63 4.98 1.41
N GLY A 446 -22.07 5.19 0.16
CA GLY A 446 -21.63 6.30 -0.68
C GLY A 446 -20.15 6.20 -1.11
N LEU A 447 -19.58 5.00 -1.09
CA LEU A 447 -18.17 4.77 -1.42
C LEU A 447 -18.00 4.55 -2.93
N GLN A 448 -17.10 5.30 -3.56
CA GLN A 448 -16.65 5.01 -4.92
C GLN A 448 -15.78 3.73 -4.91
N VAL A 449 -15.84 2.89 -5.95
CA VAL A 449 -15.05 1.65 -6.03
C VAL A 449 -14.20 1.61 -7.29
N THR A 450 -12.87 1.55 -7.12
CA THR A 450 -11.97 1.08 -8.17
C THR A 450 -11.85 -0.43 -8.09
N PHE A 451 -12.23 -1.14 -9.15
CA PHE A 451 -12.12 -2.60 -9.23
C PHE A 451 -10.95 -3.02 -10.13
N THR A 452 -9.95 -3.69 -9.55
CA THR A 452 -8.74 -4.16 -10.22
C THR A 452 -8.92 -5.57 -10.82
N PHE A 453 -8.64 -5.73 -12.11
CA PHE A 453 -8.84 -7.00 -12.83
C PHE A 453 -7.65 -7.97 -12.74
N PHE A 454 -6.42 -7.47 -12.78
CA PHE A 454 -5.20 -8.28 -12.83
C PHE A 454 -4.11 -7.79 -11.87
N SER A 455 -3.09 -8.63 -11.64
CA SER A 455 -1.96 -8.31 -10.77
C SER A 455 -0.64 -8.80 -11.37
N PHE A 456 0.34 -7.90 -11.48
CA PHE A 456 1.72 -8.11 -11.95
C PHE A 456 1.84 -8.56 -13.41
N THR A 457 1.21 -9.67 -13.78
CA THR A 457 1.02 -10.12 -15.15
C THR A 457 -0.41 -10.63 -15.35
N PRO A 458 -1.09 -10.30 -16.47
CA PRO A 458 -2.39 -10.85 -16.80
C PRO A 458 -2.34 -12.37 -16.97
N GLU A 459 -3.42 -13.06 -16.63
CA GLU A 459 -3.57 -14.49 -16.92
C GLU A 459 -3.57 -14.72 -18.44
N THR A 460 -2.85 -15.75 -18.90
CA THR A 460 -2.74 -16.10 -20.32
C THR A 460 -3.90 -16.96 -20.81
N TRP A 461 -4.63 -17.59 -19.90
CA TRP A 461 -5.57 -18.64 -20.23
C TRP A 461 -4.92 -19.70 -21.15
N GLU A 462 -5.51 -20.02 -22.29
CA GLU A 462 -4.98 -21.02 -23.22
C GLU A 462 -3.88 -20.47 -24.15
N GLY A 463 -3.50 -19.20 -24.01
CA GLY A 463 -2.43 -18.57 -24.77
C GLY A 463 -1.03 -18.72 -24.15
N LEU A 464 -0.03 -18.15 -24.84
CA LEU A 464 1.40 -18.26 -24.48
C LEU A 464 1.99 -16.97 -23.91
N ASN A 465 1.57 -15.80 -24.41
CA ASN A 465 2.07 -14.50 -23.97
C ASN A 465 0.93 -13.67 -23.36
N PRO A 466 1.11 -13.04 -22.19
CA PRO A 466 0.02 -12.34 -21.51
C PRO A 466 -0.39 -11.01 -22.16
N TYR A 467 0.48 -10.39 -22.96
CA TYR A 467 0.24 -9.06 -23.56
C TYR A 467 0.09 -9.09 -25.08
N LEU A 468 0.78 -10.02 -25.75
CA LEU A 468 0.97 -10.00 -27.21
C LEU A 468 0.26 -11.14 -27.93
N ASP A 469 -0.11 -12.23 -27.25
CA ASP A 469 -0.85 -13.32 -27.85
C ASP A 469 -2.33 -12.92 -27.99
N PRO A 470 -2.88 -12.88 -29.22
CA PRO A 470 -4.29 -12.55 -29.43
C PRO A 470 -5.25 -13.47 -28.68
N GLN A 471 -4.90 -14.75 -28.47
CA GLN A 471 -5.74 -15.66 -27.72
C GLN A 471 -5.84 -15.26 -26.24
N SER A 472 -4.70 -14.93 -25.61
CA SER A 472 -4.66 -14.44 -24.23
C SER A 472 -5.47 -13.14 -24.07
N VAL A 473 -5.24 -12.18 -24.97
CA VAL A 473 -5.90 -10.86 -24.89
C VAL A 473 -7.41 -10.99 -25.13
N GLU A 474 -7.87 -11.83 -26.05
CA GLU A 474 -9.31 -12.09 -26.23
C GLU A 474 -9.95 -12.77 -25.01
N ALA A 475 -9.25 -13.71 -24.35
CA ALA A 475 -9.73 -14.30 -23.11
C ALA A 475 -9.84 -13.24 -21.98
N GLN A 476 -8.84 -12.37 -21.84
CA GLN A 476 -8.87 -11.23 -20.90
C GLN A 476 -10.04 -10.28 -21.18
N LYS A 477 -10.32 -9.97 -22.46
CA LYS A 477 -11.49 -9.17 -22.84
C LYS A 477 -12.79 -9.84 -22.44
N ARG A 478 -12.96 -11.14 -22.67
CA ARG A 478 -14.17 -11.88 -22.25
C ARG A 478 -14.32 -11.91 -20.73
N PHE A 479 -13.21 -12.08 -20.02
CA PHE A 479 -13.18 -11.99 -18.56
C PHE A 479 -13.67 -10.63 -18.07
N ILE A 480 -13.10 -9.53 -18.57
CA ILE A 480 -13.52 -8.16 -18.23
C ILE A 480 -15.00 -7.95 -18.58
N ARG A 481 -15.44 -8.34 -19.78
CA ARG A 481 -16.84 -8.18 -20.22
C ARG A 481 -17.83 -8.92 -19.32
N SER A 482 -17.47 -10.08 -18.78
CA SER A 482 -18.34 -10.84 -17.88
C SER A 482 -18.72 -10.06 -16.62
N ILE A 483 -17.81 -9.20 -16.14
CA ILE A 483 -18.02 -8.34 -14.97
C ILE A 483 -18.66 -7.02 -15.40
N VAL A 484 -18.05 -6.31 -16.35
CA VAL A 484 -18.46 -4.96 -16.77
C VAL A 484 -19.89 -4.93 -17.33
N SER A 485 -20.31 -5.98 -18.07
CA SER A 485 -21.66 -6.03 -18.65
C SER A 485 -22.79 -6.08 -17.60
N ARG A 486 -22.51 -6.50 -16.36
CA ARG A 486 -23.47 -6.47 -15.24
C ARG A 486 -23.59 -5.10 -14.58
N HIS A 487 -22.69 -4.17 -14.91
CA HIS A 487 -22.52 -2.89 -14.22
C HIS A 487 -22.52 -1.69 -15.17
N THR A 488 -23.17 -1.82 -16.34
CA THR A 488 -23.25 -0.75 -17.34
C THR A 488 -23.97 0.51 -16.87
N ALA A 489 -24.90 0.37 -15.92
CA ALA A 489 -25.60 1.48 -15.30
C ALA A 489 -25.03 1.87 -13.92
N THR A 490 -24.03 1.15 -13.40
CA THR A 490 -23.56 1.37 -12.03
C THR A 490 -22.75 2.65 -11.92
N THR A 491 -23.17 3.58 -11.06
CA THR A 491 -22.64 4.96 -11.07
C THR A 491 -21.44 5.18 -10.17
N HIS A 492 -21.08 4.24 -9.30
CA HIS A 492 -20.02 4.39 -8.30
C HIS A 492 -18.83 3.45 -8.52
N VAL A 493 -18.56 3.07 -9.77
CA VAL A 493 -17.43 2.20 -10.12
C VAL A 493 -16.55 2.79 -11.21
N ASP A 494 -15.26 2.48 -11.12
CA ASP A 494 -14.23 2.68 -12.13
C ASP A 494 -13.29 1.46 -12.13
N TRP A 495 -12.47 1.34 -13.17
CA TRP A 495 -11.80 0.09 -13.50
C TRP A 495 -10.28 0.24 -13.50
N ASP A 496 -9.58 -0.63 -12.78
CA ASP A 496 -8.12 -0.74 -12.82
C ASP A 496 -7.75 -2.00 -13.59
N LEU A 497 -7.05 -1.84 -14.71
CA LEU A 497 -6.70 -2.97 -15.57
C LEU A 497 -5.77 -3.95 -14.85
N ILE A 498 -4.76 -3.42 -14.14
CA ILE A 498 -3.71 -4.24 -13.57
C ILE A 498 -2.96 -3.49 -12.47
N ASN A 499 -2.65 -4.23 -11.41
CA ASN A 499 -1.75 -3.80 -10.35
C ASN A 499 -0.28 -4.09 -10.68
N GLU A 500 0.55 -3.06 -10.70
CA GLU A 500 2.01 -3.07 -10.79
C GLU A 500 2.54 -3.91 -11.98
N PRO A 501 2.22 -3.50 -13.23
CA PRO A 501 2.48 -4.32 -14.40
C PRO A 501 3.98 -4.59 -14.63
N SER A 502 4.30 -5.86 -14.84
CA SER A 502 5.61 -6.35 -15.26
C SER A 502 5.53 -6.94 -16.67
N MET A 503 6.44 -6.51 -17.55
CA MET A 503 6.48 -6.93 -18.96
C MET A 503 7.70 -7.83 -19.21
N PHE A 504 7.68 -8.93 -19.95
CA PHE A 504 6.57 -9.71 -20.51
C PHE A 504 6.48 -11.11 -19.89
N ASP A 505 7.46 -11.48 -19.05
CA ASP A 505 7.69 -12.84 -18.57
C ASP A 505 7.14 -13.06 -17.13
N PRO A 506 6.02 -13.79 -16.96
CA PRO A 506 5.36 -13.97 -15.66
C PRO A 506 6.21 -14.49 -14.49
N PRO A 507 7.20 -15.38 -14.68
CA PRO A 507 8.08 -15.82 -13.60
C PRO A 507 9.09 -14.77 -13.11
N ARG A 508 9.32 -13.67 -13.85
CA ARG A 508 10.34 -12.65 -13.55
C ARG A 508 9.75 -11.25 -13.30
N ILE A 509 8.64 -11.18 -12.57
CA ILE A 509 8.01 -9.92 -12.12
C ILE A 509 8.95 -9.06 -11.25
N PHE A 510 8.68 -7.75 -11.18
CA PHE A 510 9.47 -6.76 -10.41
C PHE A 510 10.96 -6.67 -10.77
N SER A 511 11.33 -7.17 -11.94
CA SER A 511 12.67 -6.99 -12.49
C SER A 511 12.94 -5.53 -12.85
N ASP A 512 14.21 -5.10 -12.77
CA ASP A 512 14.65 -3.85 -13.39
C ASP A 512 14.52 -3.94 -14.91
N GLY A 513 13.59 -3.17 -15.47
CA GLY A 513 13.21 -3.21 -16.88
C GLY A 513 12.49 -4.49 -17.35
N PRO A 514 12.11 -4.55 -18.64
CA PRO A 514 11.38 -5.67 -19.20
C PRO A 514 12.19 -6.98 -19.22
N ARG A 515 11.50 -8.12 -19.24
CA ARG A 515 12.05 -9.47 -19.37
C ARG A 515 11.39 -10.22 -20.52
N SER A 516 12.21 -10.83 -21.37
CA SER A 516 11.73 -11.51 -22.58
C SER A 516 11.06 -12.84 -22.22
N ALA A 517 9.83 -13.03 -22.69
CA ALA A 517 9.14 -14.31 -22.61
C ALA A 517 9.71 -15.33 -23.62
N ARG A 518 10.53 -14.87 -24.58
CA ARG A 518 11.22 -15.66 -25.62
C ARG A 518 10.26 -16.46 -26.50
N ASP A 519 9.06 -15.92 -26.70
CA ASP A 519 8.02 -16.54 -27.51
C ASP A 519 7.93 -15.91 -28.92
N PRO A 520 7.22 -16.57 -29.87
CA PRO A 520 7.09 -16.07 -31.23
C PRO A 520 6.33 -14.75 -31.38
N PHE A 521 5.39 -14.44 -30.47
CA PHE A 521 4.60 -13.21 -30.53
C PHE A 521 5.44 -12.00 -30.15
N GLU A 522 6.23 -12.12 -29.08
CA GLU A 522 7.20 -11.09 -28.68
C GLU A 522 8.20 -10.80 -29.80
N TYR A 523 8.80 -11.85 -30.36
CA TYR A 523 9.77 -11.71 -31.44
C TYR A 523 9.17 -11.02 -32.68
N GLN A 524 7.99 -11.46 -33.15
CA GLN A 524 7.34 -10.86 -34.32
C GLN A 524 6.97 -9.39 -34.08
N ALA A 525 6.44 -9.07 -32.89
CA ALA A 525 6.09 -7.71 -32.52
C ALA A 525 7.34 -6.81 -32.44
N PHE A 526 8.44 -7.31 -31.86
CA PHE A 526 9.69 -6.55 -31.71
C PHE A 526 10.34 -6.25 -33.06
N VAL A 527 10.43 -7.25 -33.95
CA VAL A 527 10.95 -7.05 -35.32
C VAL A 527 10.15 -5.98 -36.06
N LYS A 528 8.82 -6.08 -36.04
CA LYS A 528 7.92 -5.11 -36.69
C LYS A 528 8.05 -3.70 -36.08
N TRP A 529 8.24 -3.61 -34.77
CA TRP A 529 8.44 -2.34 -34.09
C TRP A 529 9.77 -1.68 -34.48
N LEU A 530 10.86 -2.46 -34.55
CA LEU A 530 12.18 -1.98 -34.99
C LEU A 530 12.16 -1.50 -36.44
N GLU A 531 11.50 -2.23 -37.34
CA GLU A 531 11.30 -1.82 -38.73
C GLU A 531 10.63 -0.46 -38.83
N ARG A 532 9.59 -0.22 -38.02
CA ARG A 532 8.87 1.06 -38.00
C ARG A 532 9.71 2.20 -37.43
N ARG A 533 10.44 1.94 -36.33
CA ARG A 533 11.24 2.97 -35.64
C ARG A 533 12.46 3.39 -36.45
N HIS A 534 13.18 2.43 -37.04
CA HIS A 534 14.46 2.68 -37.71
C HIS A 534 14.34 2.82 -39.23
N GLY A 535 13.25 2.30 -39.83
CA GLY A 535 12.93 2.39 -41.25
C GLY A 535 13.83 1.53 -42.17
N ASN A 536 15.12 1.39 -41.86
CA ASN A 536 16.07 0.57 -42.60
C ASN A 536 17.11 -0.07 -41.67
N ILE A 537 17.66 -1.22 -42.09
CA ILE A 537 18.56 -2.01 -41.24
C ILE A 537 19.88 -1.31 -40.91
N ARG A 538 20.37 -0.45 -41.81
CA ARG A 538 21.62 0.29 -41.59
C ARG A 538 21.50 1.25 -40.40
N SER A 539 20.38 1.95 -40.26
CA SER A 539 20.13 2.82 -39.10
C SER A 539 20.15 2.05 -37.79
N LEU A 540 19.54 0.86 -37.75
CA LEU A 540 19.57 -0.03 -36.58
C LEU A 540 20.99 -0.55 -36.29
N GLN A 541 21.73 -0.97 -37.32
CA GLN A 541 23.13 -1.40 -37.21
C GLN A 541 24.01 -0.30 -36.60
N GLU A 542 23.84 0.95 -37.04
CA GLU A 542 24.58 2.10 -36.52
C GLU A 542 24.19 2.41 -35.06
N ALA A 543 22.91 2.31 -34.70
CA ALA A 543 22.42 2.53 -33.33
C ALA A 543 22.91 1.44 -32.35
N TRP A 544 22.90 0.17 -32.80
CA TRP A 544 23.30 -0.98 -31.98
C TRP A 544 24.80 -1.32 -32.07
N ASN A 545 25.55 -0.59 -32.89
CA ASN A 545 26.96 -0.84 -33.17
C ASN A 545 27.19 -2.30 -33.63
N MET A 546 26.44 -2.74 -34.65
CA MET A 546 26.49 -4.09 -35.21
C MET A 546 26.87 -4.05 -36.70
N SER A 547 27.68 -5.01 -37.15
CA SER A 547 28.03 -5.15 -38.57
C SER A 547 26.92 -5.87 -39.35
N PRO A 548 26.90 -5.76 -40.70
CA PRO A 548 25.99 -6.54 -41.54
C PRO A 548 26.05 -8.05 -41.29
N ASP A 549 27.22 -8.61 -40.96
CA ASP A 549 27.34 -10.04 -40.63
C ASP A 549 26.63 -10.42 -39.31
N ARG A 550 26.55 -9.49 -38.36
CA ARG A 550 25.91 -9.73 -37.04
C ARG A 550 24.42 -9.43 -37.05
N LEU A 551 23.97 -8.53 -37.92
CA LEU A 551 22.58 -8.12 -38.06
C LEU A 551 22.28 -7.84 -39.54
N PRO A 552 22.14 -8.88 -40.38
CA PRO A 552 22.00 -8.70 -41.82
C PRO A 552 20.67 -8.07 -42.24
N ASP A 553 19.59 -8.39 -41.50
CA ASP A 553 18.23 -7.90 -41.70
C ASP A 553 17.47 -7.82 -40.37
N PHE A 554 16.26 -7.26 -40.38
CA PHE A 554 15.43 -7.16 -39.19
C PHE A 554 14.97 -8.52 -38.67
N ALA A 555 14.79 -9.53 -39.54
CA ALA A 555 14.45 -10.89 -39.13
C ALA A 555 15.59 -11.56 -38.35
N SER A 556 16.82 -11.08 -38.45
CA SER A 556 17.96 -11.62 -37.70
C SER A 556 18.12 -11.03 -36.30
N VAL A 557 17.22 -10.14 -35.88
CA VAL A 557 17.24 -9.55 -34.53
C VAL A 557 17.06 -10.64 -33.47
N VAL A 558 17.79 -10.51 -32.37
CA VAL A 558 17.56 -11.28 -31.14
C VAL A 558 17.08 -10.29 -30.08
N ILE A 559 16.07 -10.66 -29.30
CA ILE A 559 15.59 -9.85 -28.18
C ILE A 559 16.69 -9.78 -27.11
N PRO A 560 17.09 -8.59 -26.64
CA PRO A 560 18.14 -8.48 -25.64
C PRO A 560 17.68 -9.01 -24.27
N GLU A 561 18.59 -9.63 -23.55
CA GLU A 561 18.41 -10.00 -22.13
C GLU A 561 19.37 -9.19 -21.24
N ALA A 562 19.01 -9.00 -19.97
CA ALA A 562 19.75 -8.13 -19.06
C ALA A 562 21.24 -8.53 -18.93
N GLU A 563 21.54 -9.83 -18.96
CA GLU A 563 22.91 -10.35 -18.87
C GLU A 563 23.76 -10.04 -20.12
N GLU A 564 23.15 -9.63 -21.23
CA GLU A 564 23.81 -9.21 -22.46
C GLU A 564 24.11 -7.70 -22.50
N ILE A 565 23.54 -6.94 -21.58
CA ILE A 565 23.66 -5.49 -21.50
C ILE A 565 24.73 -5.12 -20.49
N ASN A 566 25.55 -4.12 -20.84
CA ASN A 566 26.56 -3.57 -19.96
C ASN A 566 25.93 -2.43 -19.15
N PHE A 567 25.21 -2.78 -18.07
CA PHE A 567 24.61 -1.82 -17.13
C PHE A 567 25.61 -1.20 -16.15
N ASP A 568 26.70 -1.92 -15.85
CA ASP A 568 27.81 -1.42 -15.03
C ASP A 568 29.04 -1.02 -15.88
N VAL A 569 29.74 0.06 -15.52
CA VAL A 569 30.89 0.60 -16.29
C VAL A 569 32.09 -0.35 -16.32
N GLN A 570 32.15 -1.32 -15.42
CA GLN A 570 33.19 -2.33 -15.33
C GLN A 570 32.80 -3.65 -16.03
N ASP A 571 31.61 -3.73 -16.62
CA ASP A 571 31.15 -4.90 -17.37
C ASP A 571 31.77 -4.96 -18.78
N MET A 572 33.06 -5.25 -18.82
CA MET A 572 33.90 -5.23 -20.03
C MET A 572 34.44 -6.60 -20.45
N HIS A 573 34.10 -7.67 -19.72
CA HIS A 573 34.63 -9.02 -19.99
C HIS A 573 34.19 -9.59 -21.35
N LYS A 574 33.06 -9.09 -21.89
CA LYS A 574 32.58 -9.38 -23.24
C LYS A 574 32.25 -8.06 -23.92
N ALA A 575 32.41 -8.00 -25.25
CA ALA A 575 32.02 -6.85 -26.05
C ALA A 575 30.48 -6.77 -26.20
N LYS A 576 29.80 -6.43 -25.10
CA LYS A 576 28.35 -6.30 -24.98
C LYS A 576 27.80 -5.16 -25.85
N LYS A 577 26.54 -5.30 -26.27
CA LYS A 577 25.85 -4.33 -27.15
C LYS A 577 24.70 -3.67 -26.39
N GLY A 578 25.05 -2.83 -25.41
CA GLY A 578 24.09 -2.27 -24.46
C GLY A 578 23.05 -1.34 -25.06
N THR A 579 23.35 -0.64 -26.16
CA THR A 579 22.44 0.34 -26.76
C THR A 579 21.15 -0.28 -27.31
N ARG A 580 21.10 -1.61 -27.47
CA ARG A 580 19.90 -2.41 -27.74
C ARG A 580 18.80 -2.21 -26.70
N TRP A 581 19.17 -1.92 -25.45
CA TRP A 581 18.25 -1.92 -24.33
C TRP A 581 17.24 -0.77 -24.38
N LEU A 582 17.65 0.41 -24.87
CA LEU A 582 16.76 1.55 -25.07
C LEU A 582 15.56 1.18 -25.94
N ASP A 583 15.83 0.53 -27.07
CA ASP A 583 14.78 0.09 -27.99
C ASP A 583 13.87 -0.97 -27.38
N TYR A 584 14.40 -1.88 -26.55
CA TYR A 584 13.59 -2.90 -25.89
C TYR A 584 12.69 -2.32 -24.78
N CYS A 585 13.20 -1.35 -24.02
CA CYS A 585 12.38 -0.61 -23.05
C CYS A 585 11.27 0.19 -23.73
N LEU A 586 11.59 0.97 -24.78
CA LEU A 586 10.58 1.73 -25.54
C LEU A 586 9.55 0.81 -26.19
N PHE A 587 9.97 -0.33 -26.75
CA PHE A 587 9.07 -1.37 -27.25
C PHE A 587 8.12 -1.86 -26.15
N SER A 588 8.61 -2.09 -24.94
CA SER A 588 7.77 -2.54 -23.82
C SER A 588 6.70 -1.50 -23.42
N MET A 589 7.04 -0.20 -23.45
CA MET A 589 6.08 0.89 -23.20
C MET A 589 4.98 0.90 -24.26
N ASP A 590 5.36 0.79 -25.53
CA ASP A 590 4.42 0.80 -26.65
C ASP A 590 3.51 -0.44 -26.64
N MET A 591 4.05 -1.62 -26.32
CA MET A 591 3.24 -2.84 -26.25
C MET A 591 2.32 -2.85 -25.04
N HIS A 592 2.74 -2.29 -23.91
CA HIS A 592 1.85 -2.06 -22.77
C HIS A 592 0.68 -1.15 -23.16
N ASN A 593 0.95 -0.08 -23.92
CA ASN A 593 -0.09 0.82 -24.44
C ASN A 593 -1.06 0.11 -25.38
N VAL A 594 -0.56 -0.69 -26.32
CA VAL A 594 -1.40 -1.49 -27.24
C VAL A 594 -2.31 -2.46 -26.47
N TRP A 595 -1.79 -3.08 -25.40
CA TRP A 595 -2.59 -3.94 -24.54
C TRP A 595 -3.65 -3.14 -23.77
N ALA A 596 -3.26 -2.04 -23.13
CA ALA A 596 -4.15 -1.20 -22.34
C ALA A 596 -5.28 -0.59 -23.20
N GLU A 597 -4.97 -0.05 -24.38
CA GLU A 597 -5.95 0.50 -25.32
C GLU A 597 -7.01 -0.53 -25.74
N GLN A 598 -6.61 -1.79 -25.94
CA GLN A 598 -7.55 -2.87 -26.29
C GLN A 598 -8.52 -3.20 -25.16
N LEU A 599 -8.02 -3.25 -23.92
CA LEU A 599 -8.87 -3.56 -22.77
C LEU A 599 -9.75 -2.36 -22.39
N VAL A 600 -9.21 -1.14 -22.44
CA VAL A 600 -9.99 0.11 -22.27
C VAL A 600 -11.08 0.18 -23.32
N GLY A 601 -10.76 -0.05 -24.60
CA GLY A 601 -11.75 -0.07 -25.67
C GLY A 601 -12.88 -1.07 -25.40
N THR A 602 -12.54 -2.26 -24.91
CA THR A 602 -13.51 -3.30 -24.54
C THR A 602 -14.46 -2.85 -23.43
N ILE A 603 -13.95 -2.10 -22.44
CA ILE A 603 -14.77 -1.51 -21.36
C ILE A 603 -15.64 -0.39 -21.93
N LYS A 604 -15.06 0.54 -22.70
CA LYS A 604 -15.73 1.73 -23.25
C LYS A 604 -16.82 1.39 -24.26
N GLU A 605 -16.74 0.25 -24.94
CA GLU A 605 -17.84 -0.28 -25.77
C GLU A 605 -19.13 -0.54 -24.98
N LEU A 606 -19.01 -0.90 -23.69
CA LEU A 606 -20.14 -1.16 -22.80
C LEU A 606 -20.48 0.05 -21.92
N CYS A 607 -19.44 0.75 -21.43
CA CYS A 607 -19.53 1.82 -20.45
C CYS A 607 -18.63 3.00 -20.88
N PRO A 608 -19.05 3.84 -21.84
CA PRO A 608 -18.22 4.93 -22.36
C PRO A 608 -17.81 5.95 -21.28
N ASP A 609 -18.66 6.13 -20.27
CA ASP A 609 -18.49 7.13 -19.20
C ASP A 609 -17.75 6.61 -17.95
N HIS A 610 -17.46 5.30 -17.85
CA HIS A 610 -16.71 4.76 -16.70
C HIS A 610 -15.22 5.02 -16.87
N LEU A 611 -14.55 5.51 -15.84
CA LEU A 611 -13.10 5.75 -15.88
C LEU A 611 -12.32 4.43 -15.84
N VAL A 612 -11.17 4.41 -16.52
CA VAL A 612 -10.23 3.26 -16.54
C VAL A 612 -8.81 3.73 -16.23
N THR A 613 -8.05 2.95 -15.46
CA THR A 613 -6.67 3.21 -15.06
C THR A 613 -5.78 1.96 -15.09
N VAL A 614 -4.50 2.15 -14.76
CA VAL A 614 -3.51 1.12 -14.44
C VAL A 614 -2.91 1.48 -13.07
N GLY A 615 -2.79 0.51 -12.17
CA GLY A 615 -2.08 0.65 -10.90
C GLY A 615 -0.58 0.56 -11.09
N GLN A 616 0.13 1.67 -10.99
CA GLN A 616 1.57 1.73 -11.25
C GLN A 616 2.35 1.75 -9.94
N ASP A 617 3.41 0.96 -9.82
CA ASP A 617 4.26 0.98 -8.63
C ASP A 617 5.32 2.09 -8.66
N GLU A 618 6.09 2.25 -7.56
CA GLU A 618 7.22 3.19 -7.42
C GLU A 618 8.44 2.89 -8.32
N ALA A 619 8.23 2.19 -9.44
CA ALA A 619 9.21 1.85 -10.45
C ALA A 619 9.63 2.98 -11.38
N LEU A 620 9.23 4.21 -11.09
CA LEU A 620 9.74 5.36 -11.85
C LEU A 620 11.27 5.33 -11.72
N GLY A 621 11.98 5.30 -12.84
CA GLY A 621 13.44 5.12 -12.87
C GLY A 621 13.95 3.68 -12.81
N ALA A 622 13.06 2.68 -12.76
CA ALA A 622 13.38 1.25 -12.84
C ALA A 622 13.02 0.64 -14.21
N GLN A 623 12.78 1.48 -15.23
CA GLN A 623 12.55 1.08 -16.64
C GLN A 623 11.29 0.21 -16.87
N ARG A 624 10.32 0.28 -15.95
CA ARG A 624 9.00 -0.39 -16.06
C ARG A 624 7.94 0.55 -16.65
N PRO A 625 6.73 0.07 -17.01
CA PRO A 625 5.68 0.92 -17.56
C PRO A 625 5.56 2.25 -16.82
N SER A 626 5.42 3.35 -17.57
CA SER A 626 5.52 4.69 -16.98
C SER A 626 4.27 5.53 -17.28
N PRO A 627 3.75 6.29 -16.29
CA PRO A 627 2.55 7.10 -16.44
C PRO A 627 2.57 8.02 -17.66
N PHE A 628 3.70 8.68 -17.94
CA PHE A 628 3.82 9.55 -19.11
C PHE A 628 3.65 8.82 -20.46
N PHE A 629 3.82 7.51 -20.53
CA PHE A 629 3.64 6.73 -21.76
C PHE A 629 2.23 6.15 -21.86
N TYR A 630 1.73 5.55 -20.78
CA TYR A 630 0.42 4.89 -20.79
C TYR A 630 -0.74 5.82 -20.57
N GLU A 631 -0.49 7.08 -20.18
CA GLU A 631 -1.57 8.03 -19.98
C GLU A 631 -2.48 8.16 -21.19
N LYS A 632 -1.98 8.07 -22.42
CA LYS A 632 -2.81 8.12 -23.63
C LYS A 632 -3.91 7.04 -23.68
N ALA A 633 -3.71 5.91 -23.01
CA ALA A 633 -4.63 4.77 -23.00
C ALA A 633 -5.67 4.85 -21.87
N VAL A 634 -5.39 5.57 -20.78
CA VAL A 634 -6.19 5.58 -19.54
C VAL A 634 -6.85 6.93 -19.27
N ASP A 635 -7.84 6.99 -18.39
CA ASP A 635 -8.55 8.23 -18.04
C ASP A 635 -7.85 9.05 -16.95
N TYR A 636 -7.03 8.40 -16.12
CA TYR A 636 -6.20 8.99 -15.07
C TYR A 636 -4.96 8.12 -14.80
N THR A 637 -3.95 8.68 -14.14
CA THR A 637 -2.72 7.95 -13.79
C THR A 637 -2.61 7.69 -12.29
N THR A 638 -1.70 6.80 -11.91
CA THR A 638 -1.49 6.42 -10.52
C THR A 638 -0.02 6.23 -10.19
N VAL A 639 0.28 6.15 -8.89
CA VAL A 639 1.54 5.61 -8.37
C VAL A 639 1.33 4.96 -6.99
N HIS A 640 2.07 3.89 -6.69
CA HIS A 640 2.09 3.22 -5.40
C HIS A 640 3.38 3.54 -4.65
N SER A 641 3.28 4.17 -3.49
CA SER A 641 4.43 4.69 -2.73
C SER A 641 4.72 3.85 -1.49
N TRP A 642 5.79 3.07 -1.53
CA TRP A 642 6.12 2.05 -0.52
C TRP A 642 7.46 2.30 0.17
N TRP A 643 8.57 2.00 -0.52
CA TRP A 643 9.92 1.99 0.01
C TRP A 643 10.60 3.36 -0.08
N LEU A 644 10.33 4.13 -1.13
CA LEU A 644 11.03 5.37 -1.47
C LEU A 644 10.55 6.58 -0.64
N ASN A 645 10.57 6.47 0.69
CA ASN A 645 10.07 7.51 1.60
C ASN A 645 10.79 8.87 1.46
N ASP A 646 12.02 8.89 0.93
CA ASP A 646 12.77 10.12 0.62
C ASP A 646 12.43 10.70 -0.77
N TYR A 647 11.58 10.06 -1.57
CA TYR A 647 11.26 10.52 -2.93
C TYR A 647 9.77 10.75 -3.16
N LEU A 648 8.96 10.83 -2.10
CA LEU A 648 7.49 11.00 -2.19
C LEU A 648 7.04 12.22 -3.02
N VAL A 649 7.76 13.34 -2.90
CA VAL A 649 7.48 14.55 -3.73
C VAL A 649 7.81 14.28 -5.20
N TRP A 650 8.92 13.57 -5.46
CA TRP A 650 9.35 13.22 -6.80
C TRP A 650 8.37 12.22 -7.44
N ASP A 651 7.97 11.17 -6.73
CA ASP A 651 6.98 10.19 -7.20
C ASP A 651 5.67 10.88 -7.59
N GLY A 652 5.15 11.75 -6.72
CA GLY A 652 3.90 12.46 -6.99
C GLY A 652 3.97 13.41 -8.19
N ILE A 653 5.13 14.02 -8.44
CA ILE A 653 5.33 14.94 -9.58
C ILE A 653 5.56 14.17 -10.88
N PHE A 654 6.41 13.15 -10.89
CA PHE A 654 6.78 12.42 -12.11
C PHE A 654 5.80 11.30 -12.49
N ALA A 655 4.79 11.01 -11.65
CA ALA A 655 3.62 10.24 -12.03
C ALA A 655 2.44 11.08 -12.56
N LYS A 656 2.48 12.41 -12.33
CA LYS A 656 1.40 13.32 -12.70
C LYS A 656 1.59 13.85 -14.12
N THR A 657 0.67 13.49 -15.00
CA THR A 657 0.67 14.03 -16.36
C THR A 657 0.01 15.40 -16.41
N PRO A 658 0.28 16.21 -17.46
CA PRO A 658 -0.22 17.57 -17.53
C PRO A 658 -1.74 17.67 -17.54
N GLU A 659 -2.42 16.70 -18.17
CA GLU A 659 -3.85 16.81 -18.48
C GLU A 659 -4.76 15.86 -17.69
N LYS A 660 -4.20 15.05 -16.78
CA LYS A 660 -4.95 14.01 -16.05
C LYS A 660 -4.68 14.03 -14.54
N PRO A 661 -5.69 13.67 -13.72
CA PRO A 661 -5.46 13.49 -12.31
C PRO A 661 -4.48 12.33 -12.10
N ASN A 662 -3.64 12.48 -11.08
CA ASN A 662 -2.78 11.42 -10.59
C ASN A 662 -3.21 11.04 -9.19
N LEU A 663 -3.48 9.76 -8.95
CA LEU A 663 -3.88 9.24 -7.65
C LEU A 663 -2.73 8.46 -7.02
N ILE A 664 -2.37 8.77 -5.78
CA ILE A 664 -1.50 7.88 -5.01
C ILE A 664 -2.36 6.66 -4.61
N GLN A 665 -2.48 5.70 -5.53
CA GLN A 665 -3.51 4.66 -5.53
C GLN A 665 -3.20 3.52 -4.55
N GLU A 666 -1.96 3.42 -4.10
CA GLU A 666 -1.59 2.63 -2.93
C GLU A 666 -0.51 3.38 -2.15
N THR A 667 -0.68 3.46 -0.84
CA THR A 667 0.36 3.95 0.05
C THR A 667 0.23 3.28 1.41
N GLY A 668 1.35 3.03 2.07
CA GLY A 668 1.40 2.36 3.36
C GLY A 668 2.83 2.29 3.86
N ILE A 669 3.03 1.72 5.05
CA ILE A 669 4.37 1.61 5.65
C ILE A 669 4.75 0.14 5.76
N MET A 670 5.79 -0.27 5.01
CA MET A 670 6.32 -1.62 5.10
C MET A 670 6.90 -1.91 6.49
N TYR A 671 6.68 -3.14 6.94
CA TYR A 671 7.33 -3.66 8.14
C TYR A 671 8.84 -3.73 7.93
N VAL A 672 9.59 -3.31 8.95
CA VAL A 672 11.06 -3.40 8.95
C VAL A 672 11.54 -3.76 10.35
N GLU A 673 12.65 -4.48 10.40
CA GLU A 673 13.18 -5.05 11.63
C GLU A 673 14.47 -4.37 12.08
N THR A 674 14.73 -4.44 13.37
CA THR A 674 16.07 -4.25 13.93
C THR A 674 16.97 -5.45 13.57
N PRO A 675 18.32 -5.34 13.65
CA PRO A 675 19.21 -6.46 13.33
C PRO A 675 19.00 -7.73 14.15
N ASP A 676 18.34 -7.65 15.31
CA ASP A 676 17.94 -8.75 16.19
C ASP A 676 16.49 -9.25 15.96
N GLY A 677 15.81 -8.77 14.91
CA GLY A 677 14.50 -9.28 14.47
C GLY A 677 13.27 -8.71 15.19
N ARG A 678 13.42 -7.64 15.97
CA ARG A 678 12.28 -6.92 16.59
C ARG A 678 11.72 -5.88 15.64
N ALA A 679 10.46 -5.49 15.83
CA ALA A 679 9.88 -4.38 15.10
C ALA A 679 10.69 -3.09 15.32
N LYS A 680 11.11 -2.44 14.22
CA LYS A 680 11.92 -1.21 14.29
C LYS A 680 11.10 0.03 14.65
N ARG A 681 9.81 0.05 14.32
CA ARG A 681 8.93 1.22 14.44
C ARG A 681 7.74 0.90 15.34
N SER A 682 7.36 1.88 16.15
CA SER A 682 6.10 1.91 16.89
C SER A 682 4.92 2.26 15.97
N GLU A 683 3.70 1.91 16.37
CA GLU A 683 2.49 2.29 15.62
C GLU A 683 2.33 3.83 15.50
N ALA A 684 2.83 4.60 16.46
CA ALA A 684 2.84 6.07 16.39
C ALA A 684 3.78 6.61 15.29
N GLU A 685 4.96 6.02 15.12
CA GLU A 685 5.87 6.36 14.02
C GLU A 685 5.28 5.95 12.67
N LEU A 686 4.61 4.80 12.58
CA LEU A 686 3.92 4.38 11.35
C LEU A 686 2.82 5.38 10.98
N ARG A 687 2.01 5.82 11.95
CA ARG A 687 1.00 6.87 11.78
C ARG A 687 1.63 8.17 11.26
N ASN A 688 2.72 8.64 11.85
CA ASN A 688 3.40 9.86 11.40
C ASN A 688 3.86 9.78 9.95
N ILE A 689 4.52 8.69 9.57
CA ILE A 689 5.00 8.53 8.20
C ILE A 689 3.82 8.51 7.23
N LEU A 690 2.74 7.78 7.56
CA LEU A 690 1.52 7.74 6.74
C LEU A 690 0.86 9.13 6.61
N GLU A 691 0.81 9.91 7.70
CA GLU A 691 0.34 11.30 7.71
C GLU A 691 1.09 12.13 6.66
N ARG A 692 2.43 12.03 6.65
CA ARG A 692 3.28 12.75 5.70
C ARG A 692 3.05 12.28 4.27
N LYS A 693 2.85 10.98 4.03
CA LYS A 693 2.52 10.45 2.69
C LYS A 693 1.22 11.06 2.14
N TYR A 694 0.18 11.17 2.98
CA TYR A 694 -1.06 11.84 2.60
C TYR A 694 -0.86 13.34 2.32
N ALA A 695 -0.12 14.04 3.19
CA ALA A 695 0.20 15.44 2.98
C ALA A 695 0.94 15.66 1.64
N TYR A 696 1.93 14.81 1.33
CA TYR A 696 2.65 14.89 0.06
C TYR A 696 1.75 14.61 -1.15
N ALA A 697 0.84 13.63 -1.06
CA ALA A 697 -0.10 13.29 -2.12
C ALA A 697 -0.95 14.50 -2.59
N PHE A 698 -1.43 15.31 -1.65
CA PHE A 698 -2.13 16.56 -1.96
C PHE A 698 -1.17 17.67 -2.40
N SER A 699 0.01 17.76 -1.76
CA SER A 699 0.97 18.82 -2.05
C SER A 699 1.48 18.81 -3.49
N THR A 700 1.60 17.65 -4.13
CA THR A 700 2.16 17.50 -5.48
C THR A 700 1.16 17.83 -6.60
N GLY A 701 -0.04 18.29 -6.25
CA GLY A 701 -1.14 18.46 -7.20
C GLY A 701 -1.82 17.12 -7.57
N GLY A 702 -1.60 16.08 -6.77
CA GLY A 702 -2.30 14.81 -6.88
C GLY A 702 -3.76 14.90 -6.42
N ALA A 703 -4.56 13.92 -6.84
CA ALA A 703 -5.99 13.85 -6.56
C ALA A 703 -6.33 13.34 -5.15
N GLY A 704 -5.33 12.85 -4.40
CA GLY A 704 -5.46 12.28 -3.07
C GLY A 704 -4.66 10.99 -2.90
N ALA A 705 -5.01 10.22 -1.88
CA ALA A 705 -4.30 8.98 -1.54
C ALA A 705 -5.26 7.86 -1.14
N ILE A 706 -4.83 6.62 -1.38
CA ILE A 706 -5.49 5.38 -0.96
C ILE A 706 -4.54 4.60 -0.06
N HIS A 707 -4.93 4.37 1.19
CA HIS A 707 -4.13 3.58 2.14
C HIS A 707 -4.29 2.08 1.88
N TRP A 708 -3.18 1.36 1.75
CA TRP A 708 -3.14 -0.10 1.78
C TRP A 708 -2.83 -0.56 3.22
N ILE A 709 -3.76 -1.16 3.95
CA ILE A 709 -5.09 -1.70 3.61
C ILE A 709 -5.97 -1.56 4.87
N TRP A 710 -7.31 -1.63 4.77
CA TRP A 710 -8.17 -1.56 5.96
C TRP A 710 -7.84 -2.64 6.99
N ASN A 711 -7.98 -3.91 6.61
CA ASN A 711 -7.75 -5.06 7.48
C ASN A 711 -6.34 -5.65 7.26
N THR A 712 -5.59 -5.91 8.34
CA THR A 712 -4.33 -6.68 8.25
C THR A 712 -4.59 -8.10 7.76
N ASN A 713 -3.87 -8.53 6.72
CA ASN A 713 -4.01 -9.85 6.12
C ASN A 713 -3.01 -10.86 6.69
N PHE A 714 -3.37 -11.46 7.83
CA PHE A 714 -2.54 -12.45 8.52
C PHE A 714 -2.56 -13.86 7.91
N TYR A 715 -3.25 -14.08 6.79
CA TYR A 715 -3.21 -15.33 6.02
C TYR A 715 -2.19 -15.34 4.88
N MET A 716 -1.32 -14.32 4.83
CA MET A 716 -0.20 -14.26 3.90
C MET A 716 0.98 -15.08 4.42
N ASP A 717 1.72 -15.73 3.52
CA ASP A 717 2.99 -16.38 3.84
C ASP A 717 4.15 -15.38 3.92
N ASN A 718 3.96 -14.16 3.43
CA ASN A 718 4.88 -13.03 3.56
C ASN A 718 4.66 -12.27 4.88
N ALA A 719 5.71 -12.16 5.70
CA ALA A 719 5.69 -11.39 6.94
C ALA A 719 5.39 -9.90 6.69
N ASN A 720 5.89 -9.31 5.60
CA ASN A 720 5.65 -7.88 5.32
C ASN A 720 4.15 -7.59 5.13
N GLU A 721 3.45 -8.44 4.39
CA GLU A 721 2.01 -8.29 4.10
C GLU A 721 1.11 -8.57 5.33
N SER A 722 1.59 -9.37 6.28
CA SER A 722 0.83 -9.72 7.50
C SER A 722 0.98 -8.72 8.64
N HIS A 723 1.72 -7.63 8.44
CA HIS A 723 1.88 -6.54 9.40
C HIS A 723 1.10 -5.26 9.03
N ILE A 724 0.93 -5.00 7.73
CA ILE A 724 0.36 -3.75 7.21
C ILE A 724 -1.16 -3.71 7.36
N GLY A 725 -1.70 -2.52 7.62
CA GLY A 725 -3.13 -2.25 7.62
C GLY A 725 -3.61 -1.33 8.76
N ALA A 726 -4.76 -0.69 8.59
CA ALA A 726 -5.34 0.26 9.55
C ALA A 726 -5.93 -0.43 10.79
N LEU A 727 -6.39 -1.67 10.65
CA LEU A 727 -6.86 -2.52 11.75
C LEU A 727 -5.85 -3.64 12.03
N ARG A 728 -5.70 -3.98 13.30
CA ARG A 728 -4.93 -5.14 13.76
C ARG A 728 -5.65 -6.44 13.41
N ALA A 729 -4.95 -7.56 13.53
CA ALA A 729 -5.53 -8.88 13.26
C ALA A 729 -6.70 -9.24 14.21
N ASP A 730 -6.81 -8.58 15.36
CA ASP A 730 -7.93 -8.69 16.30
C ASP A 730 -9.13 -7.77 15.97
N GLY A 731 -9.05 -6.99 14.88
CA GLY A 731 -10.11 -6.10 14.41
C GLY A 731 -10.12 -4.71 15.07
N THR A 732 -9.16 -4.39 15.94
CA THR A 732 -9.08 -3.06 16.56
C THR A 732 -8.26 -2.08 15.71
N GLU A 733 -8.64 -0.81 15.71
CA GLU A 733 -8.00 0.25 14.94
C GLU A 733 -6.60 0.59 15.51
N LYS A 734 -5.61 0.68 14.62
CA LYS A 734 -4.29 1.23 14.90
C LYS A 734 -4.31 2.77 14.82
N PRO A 735 -3.33 3.48 15.40
CA PRO A 735 -3.16 4.92 15.20
C PRO A 735 -3.18 5.37 13.74
N GLU A 736 -2.75 4.55 12.78
CA GLU A 736 -2.86 4.83 11.33
C GLU A 736 -4.31 5.11 10.88
N ALA A 737 -5.33 4.55 11.55
CA ALA A 737 -6.73 4.84 11.24
C ALA A 737 -7.09 6.32 11.50
N ASP A 738 -6.44 6.98 12.48
CA ASP A 738 -6.65 8.40 12.79
C ASP A 738 -6.43 9.29 11.55
N ILE A 739 -5.49 8.91 10.68
CA ILE A 739 -5.22 9.62 9.42
C ILE A 739 -6.45 9.66 8.52
N SER A 740 -7.19 8.55 8.43
CA SER A 740 -8.43 8.51 7.64
C SER A 740 -9.49 9.44 8.24
N TYR A 741 -9.72 9.39 9.55
CA TYR A 741 -10.67 10.27 10.24
C TYR A 741 -10.32 11.76 10.07
N ASP A 742 -9.06 12.13 10.26
CA ASP A 742 -8.63 13.53 10.22
C ASP A 742 -8.63 14.09 8.79
N PHE A 743 -8.12 13.35 7.80
CA PHE A 743 -8.19 13.77 6.41
C PHE A 743 -9.61 13.72 5.87
N GLY A 744 -10.41 12.70 6.25
CA GLY A 744 -11.80 12.57 5.84
C GLY A 744 -12.64 13.77 6.27
N ARG A 745 -12.46 14.22 7.51
CA ARG A 745 -13.06 15.47 8.02
C ARG A 745 -12.57 16.69 7.25
N PHE A 746 -11.25 16.87 7.14
CA PHE A 746 -10.65 18.04 6.49
C PHE A 746 -11.07 18.16 5.01
N ILE A 747 -11.06 17.06 4.26
CA ILE A 747 -11.50 17.02 2.86
C ILE A 747 -13.02 17.19 2.77
N GLY A 748 -13.80 16.65 3.70
CA GLY A 748 -15.24 16.90 3.78
C GLY A 748 -15.58 18.39 3.84
N GLU A 749 -14.80 19.16 4.60
CA GLU A 749 -14.96 20.62 4.74
C GLU A 749 -14.39 21.42 3.57
N THR A 750 -13.34 20.92 2.91
CA THR A 750 -12.57 21.69 1.92
C THR A 750 -12.73 21.24 0.47
N ARG A 751 -13.46 20.15 0.18
CA ARG A 751 -13.52 19.54 -1.16
C ARG A 751 -13.84 20.51 -2.30
N ASP A 752 -14.67 21.53 -2.07
CA ASP A 752 -15.07 22.47 -3.12
C ASP A 752 -13.94 23.45 -3.51
N LEU A 753 -12.88 23.54 -2.70
CA LEU A 753 -11.67 24.29 -3.04
C LEU A 753 -10.93 23.71 -4.25
N PHE A 754 -11.01 22.38 -4.47
CA PHE A 754 -10.21 21.64 -5.44
C PHE A 754 -10.74 21.80 -6.88
N THR A 755 -10.86 23.04 -7.35
CA THR A 755 -11.26 23.42 -8.70
C THR A 755 -10.23 24.35 -9.33
N ASP A 756 -9.95 24.15 -10.62
CA ASP A 756 -9.15 25.07 -11.44
C ASP A 756 -7.81 25.47 -10.77
N ARG A 757 -7.01 24.48 -10.37
CA ARG A 757 -5.69 24.70 -9.76
C ARG A 757 -4.79 25.50 -10.70
N GLU A 758 -3.98 26.42 -10.19
CA GLU A 758 -2.94 27.08 -10.99
C GLU A 758 -1.72 26.16 -11.18
N LEU A 759 -1.11 26.19 -12.37
CA LEU A 759 0.09 25.39 -12.66
C LEU A 759 1.37 26.13 -12.31
N GLU A 760 2.39 25.35 -12.00
CA GLU A 760 3.72 25.82 -11.67
C GLU A 760 4.42 26.44 -12.90
N ASP A 761 5.10 27.55 -12.67
CA ASP A 761 5.92 28.27 -13.66
C ASP A 761 7.18 27.51 -14.08
N VAL A 762 7.59 26.51 -13.29
CA VAL A 762 8.78 25.68 -13.53
C VAL A 762 8.37 24.28 -13.98
N VAL A 763 9.03 23.78 -15.02
CA VAL A 763 8.89 22.42 -15.52
C VAL A 763 10.23 21.70 -15.49
N ALA A 764 10.26 20.46 -15.01
CA ALA A 764 11.40 19.55 -15.14
C ALA A 764 11.11 18.45 -16.18
N ILE A 765 12.03 18.24 -17.11
CA ILE A 765 11.93 17.17 -18.12
C ILE A 765 12.59 15.91 -17.60
N PHE A 766 11.86 14.79 -17.62
CA PHE A 766 12.42 13.47 -17.31
C PHE A 766 13.13 12.88 -18.55
N PRO A 767 14.46 12.65 -18.49
CA PRO A 767 15.25 12.22 -19.65
C PRO A 767 15.17 10.71 -19.86
N TYR A 768 14.07 10.24 -20.46
CA TYR A 768 13.83 8.81 -20.72
C TYR A 768 14.85 8.16 -21.65
N SER A 769 15.45 8.90 -22.59
CA SER A 769 16.53 8.33 -23.42
C SER A 769 17.70 7.86 -22.56
N ASN A 770 17.95 8.52 -21.43
CA ASN A 770 18.96 8.10 -20.46
C ASN A 770 18.43 7.02 -19.53
N ASP A 771 17.23 7.23 -18.96
CA ASP A 771 16.61 6.32 -18.00
C ASP A 771 16.46 4.92 -18.57
N PHE A 772 15.99 4.79 -19.81
CA PHE A 772 15.79 3.52 -20.50
C PHE A 772 17.06 2.96 -21.16
N SER A 773 18.19 3.68 -21.06
CA SER A 773 19.45 3.20 -21.63
C SER A 773 20.16 2.19 -20.74
N ASN A 774 21.28 1.66 -21.23
CA ASN A 774 22.19 0.82 -20.45
C ASN A 774 23.02 1.60 -19.41
N ARG A 775 22.81 2.91 -19.25
CA ARG A 775 23.51 3.78 -18.30
C ARG A 775 22.52 4.80 -17.70
N ALA A 776 21.58 4.29 -16.91
CA ALA A 776 20.54 5.10 -16.28
C ALA A 776 21.09 5.99 -15.16
N LEU A 777 20.90 7.30 -15.30
CA LEU A 777 21.32 8.36 -14.37
C LEU A 777 20.17 9.33 -14.05
N ALA A 778 19.09 9.32 -14.86
CA ALA A 778 17.92 10.18 -14.76
C ALA A 778 17.27 10.18 -13.37
N PHE A 779 17.09 9.01 -12.76
CA PHE A 779 16.53 8.90 -11.41
C PHE A 779 17.33 9.71 -10.39
N GLN A 780 18.65 9.57 -10.39
CA GLN A 780 19.53 10.26 -9.44
C GLN A 780 19.58 11.78 -9.67
N SER A 781 19.52 12.23 -10.94
CA SER A 781 19.54 13.66 -11.23
C SER A 781 18.22 14.35 -10.88
N THR A 782 17.09 13.72 -11.20
CA THR A 782 15.75 14.30 -11.00
C THR A 782 15.29 14.24 -9.54
N THR A 783 15.62 13.19 -8.79
CA THR A 783 15.35 13.13 -7.34
C THR A 783 16.11 14.22 -6.59
N ARG A 784 17.40 14.42 -6.93
CA ARG A 784 18.18 15.52 -6.35
C ARG A 784 17.66 16.90 -6.75
N LEU A 785 17.32 17.10 -8.03
CA LEU A 785 16.66 18.34 -8.47
C LEU A 785 15.43 18.62 -7.62
N THR A 786 14.59 17.60 -7.40
CA THR A 786 13.34 17.73 -6.65
C THR A 786 13.59 18.19 -5.23
N ARG A 787 14.54 17.56 -4.55
CA ARG A 787 14.92 17.91 -3.18
C ARG A 787 15.41 19.35 -3.09
N LEU A 788 16.36 19.75 -3.94
CA LEU A 788 16.92 21.10 -3.90
C LEU A 788 15.91 22.20 -4.31
N MET A 789 15.06 21.92 -5.29
CA MET A 789 14.03 22.88 -5.71
C MET A 789 12.98 23.09 -4.62
N THR A 790 12.47 22.00 -4.04
CA THR A 790 11.30 22.07 -3.15
C THR A 790 11.66 22.30 -1.67
N TYR A 791 12.82 21.84 -1.20
CA TYR A 791 13.26 22.02 0.18
C TYR A 791 14.21 23.20 0.35
N ASP A 792 15.21 23.37 -0.50
CA ASP A 792 16.19 24.45 -0.30
C ASP A 792 15.74 25.78 -0.93
N LEU A 793 15.19 25.73 -2.15
CA LEU A 793 14.74 26.94 -2.87
C LEU A 793 13.28 27.29 -2.64
N LYS A 794 12.48 26.35 -2.10
CA LYS A 794 11.03 26.48 -1.91
C LYS A 794 10.28 26.87 -3.19
N LEU A 795 10.75 26.36 -4.33
CA LEU A 795 10.16 26.58 -5.64
C LEU A 795 9.50 25.27 -6.12
N PRO A 796 8.16 25.24 -6.21
CA PRO A 796 7.47 24.09 -6.78
C PRO A 796 7.67 24.02 -8.29
N PHE A 797 7.54 22.82 -8.83
CA PHE A 797 7.61 22.56 -10.26
C PHE A 797 6.67 21.40 -10.62
N ARG A 798 6.39 21.27 -11.92
CA ARG A 798 5.69 20.12 -12.51
C ARG A 798 6.63 19.37 -13.47
N ALA A 799 6.30 18.13 -13.82
CA ALA A 799 7.12 17.33 -14.70
C ALA A 799 6.52 17.17 -16.11
N ALA A 800 7.39 16.87 -17.07
CA ALA A 800 7.01 16.40 -18.39
C ALA A 800 8.02 15.36 -18.91
N SER A 801 7.58 14.56 -19.89
CA SER A 801 8.41 13.53 -20.52
C SER A 801 9.22 14.12 -21.67
N GLU A 802 10.46 13.66 -21.81
CA GLU A 802 11.29 13.92 -23.00
C GLU A 802 10.57 13.56 -24.32
N TYR A 803 9.73 12.55 -24.33
CA TYR A 803 9.05 12.07 -25.54
C TYR A 803 7.65 12.67 -25.76
N HIS A 804 7.18 13.55 -24.87
CA HIS A 804 5.82 14.12 -24.90
C HIS A 804 5.86 15.63 -24.58
N LEU A 805 6.70 16.37 -25.29
CA LEU A 805 6.96 17.80 -25.06
C LEU A 805 5.85 18.73 -25.56
N ASP A 806 4.98 18.23 -26.45
CA ASP A 806 3.85 18.96 -27.00
C ASP A 806 2.88 19.44 -25.92
N ALA A 807 2.76 18.71 -24.81
CA ALA A 807 1.96 19.09 -23.66
C ALA A 807 2.38 20.44 -23.04
N LEU A 808 3.65 20.84 -23.17
CA LEU A 808 4.14 22.13 -22.67
C LEU A 808 3.57 23.32 -23.45
N ARG A 809 3.12 23.11 -24.69
CA ARG A 809 2.57 24.18 -25.54
C ARG A 809 1.19 24.62 -25.09
N GLN A 810 0.46 23.79 -24.34
CA GLN A 810 -0.88 24.12 -23.83
C GLN A 810 -0.81 25.18 -22.73
N GLN A 811 0.17 25.09 -21.85
CA GLN A 811 0.46 26.09 -20.83
C GLN A 811 1.97 26.27 -20.70
N MET A 812 2.48 27.35 -21.27
CA MET A 812 3.91 27.64 -21.35
C MET A 812 4.51 27.91 -19.96
N PRO A 813 5.57 27.18 -19.53
CA PRO A 813 6.33 27.52 -18.34
C PRO A 813 7.27 28.71 -18.57
N LYS A 814 7.68 29.37 -17.49
CA LYS A 814 8.74 30.39 -17.51
C LYS A 814 10.13 29.76 -17.54
N LEU A 815 10.31 28.64 -16.82
CA LEU A 815 11.58 27.92 -16.72
C LEU A 815 11.38 26.43 -17.05
N ILE A 816 12.21 25.92 -17.94
CA ILE A 816 12.31 24.50 -18.29
C ILE A 816 13.67 23.99 -17.84
N MET A 817 13.71 22.90 -17.09
CA MET A 817 14.93 22.32 -16.54
C MET A 817 15.13 20.90 -17.07
N VAL A 818 16.34 20.61 -17.56
CA VAL A 818 16.75 19.27 -17.99
C VAL A 818 18.01 18.87 -17.19
N PRO A 819 17.83 18.18 -16.04
CA PRO A 819 18.93 17.92 -15.11
C PRO A 819 19.80 16.76 -15.56
N SER A 820 21.06 17.04 -15.93
CA SER A 820 22.08 16.04 -16.27
C SER A 820 21.57 14.91 -17.18
N PRO A 821 20.93 15.20 -18.33
CA PRO A 821 20.33 14.16 -19.16
C PRO A 821 21.37 13.15 -19.66
N HIS A 822 22.64 13.56 -19.79
CA HIS A 822 23.74 12.82 -20.41
C HIS A 822 23.54 12.52 -21.89
N ASN A 823 22.48 11.80 -22.23
CA ASN A 823 22.05 11.50 -23.58
C ASN A 823 20.57 11.84 -23.72
N MET A 824 20.18 12.31 -24.91
CA MET A 824 18.82 12.75 -25.19
C MET A 824 18.49 12.46 -26.66
N ASP A 825 17.23 12.22 -26.97
CA ASP A 825 16.72 12.11 -28.31
C ASP A 825 16.93 13.43 -29.08
N SER A 826 17.38 13.32 -30.32
CA SER A 826 17.72 14.49 -31.13
C SER A 826 16.50 15.29 -31.55
N ASN A 827 15.34 14.64 -31.75
CA ASN A 827 14.11 15.34 -32.09
C ASN A 827 13.54 16.04 -30.85
N ALA A 828 13.56 15.37 -29.69
CA ALA A 828 13.15 15.97 -28.43
C ALA A 828 13.97 17.24 -28.08
N LEU A 829 15.30 17.17 -28.23
CA LEU A 829 16.16 18.34 -28.03
C LEU A 829 15.83 19.46 -29.03
N ALA A 830 15.64 19.14 -30.31
CA ALA A 830 15.27 20.13 -31.32
C ALA A 830 13.93 20.80 -30.99
N GLU A 831 12.93 20.02 -30.57
CA GLU A 831 11.62 20.52 -30.18
C GLU A 831 11.69 21.46 -28.96
N LEU A 832 12.46 21.09 -27.93
CA LEU A 832 12.73 21.95 -26.77
C LEU A 832 13.34 23.29 -27.18
N LEU A 833 14.36 23.26 -28.06
CA LEU A 833 15.01 24.49 -28.54
C LEU A 833 14.03 25.37 -29.33
N GLU A 834 13.19 24.79 -30.19
CA GLU A 834 12.16 25.54 -30.92
C GLU A 834 11.11 26.13 -29.98
N LEU A 835 10.63 25.36 -29.01
CA LEU A 835 9.68 25.83 -28.00
C LEU A 835 10.23 27.05 -27.24
N VAL A 836 11.52 27.03 -26.87
CA VAL A 836 12.20 28.16 -26.22
C VAL A 836 12.29 29.37 -27.15
N LYS A 837 12.67 29.16 -28.41
CA LYS A 837 12.76 30.25 -29.41
C LYS A 837 11.43 30.94 -29.61
N GLU A 838 10.33 30.20 -29.61
CA GLU A 838 8.99 30.71 -29.91
C GLU A 838 8.31 31.42 -28.74
N SER A 839 8.53 30.92 -27.52
CA SER A 839 7.74 31.28 -26.33
C SER A 839 8.34 32.36 -25.44
N GLY A 840 9.67 32.49 -25.40
CA GLY A 840 10.34 33.33 -24.42
C GLY A 840 10.74 32.63 -23.12
N ALA A 841 10.49 31.31 -23.00
CA ALA A 841 10.90 30.53 -21.84
C ALA A 841 12.43 30.52 -21.64
N THR A 842 12.86 30.28 -20.41
CA THR A 842 14.27 29.98 -20.09
C THR A 842 14.46 28.48 -20.05
N LEU A 843 15.46 27.97 -20.79
CA LEU A 843 15.88 26.57 -20.72
C LEU A 843 17.18 26.47 -19.92
N LEU A 844 17.15 25.71 -18.82
CA LEU A 844 18.33 25.30 -18.08
C LEU A 844 18.67 23.84 -18.41
N VAL A 845 19.90 23.60 -18.85
CA VAL A 845 20.43 22.24 -18.98
C VAL A 845 21.77 22.13 -18.24
N THR A 846 22.00 21.01 -17.56
CA THR A 846 23.30 20.68 -16.95
C THR A 846 23.86 19.42 -17.59
N GLY A 847 25.18 19.30 -17.73
CA GLY A 847 25.82 18.17 -18.38
C GLY A 847 25.81 18.24 -19.92
N PRO A 848 26.23 17.16 -20.60
CA PRO A 848 26.43 17.18 -22.04
C PRO A 848 25.11 17.21 -22.81
N LEU A 849 25.10 17.99 -23.89
CA LEU A 849 24.02 18.06 -24.86
C LEU A 849 24.42 17.48 -26.21
N GLY A 850 25.71 17.22 -26.48
CA GLY A 850 26.20 16.66 -27.73
C GLY A 850 26.02 15.15 -27.91
N ILE A 851 25.32 14.44 -27.01
CA ILE A 851 25.18 12.96 -27.05
C ILE A 851 23.75 12.55 -27.38
N ASP A 852 23.56 11.83 -28.48
CA ASP A 852 22.24 11.31 -28.88
C ASP A 852 21.75 10.15 -28.01
N ALA A 853 20.48 9.75 -28.18
CA ALA A 853 19.84 8.71 -27.37
C ALA A 853 20.63 7.38 -27.31
N TYR A 854 21.46 7.07 -28.31
CA TYR A 854 22.28 5.85 -28.38
C TYR A 854 23.74 6.07 -27.96
N TRP A 855 24.00 7.11 -27.15
CA TRP A 855 25.33 7.47 -26.64
C TRP A 855 26.34 7.91 -27.72
N ARG A 856 25.87 8.31 -28.91
CA ARG A 856 26.76 8.75 -29.99
C ARG A 856 27.04 10.26 -29.90
N PRO A 857 28.31 10.69 -30.03
CA PRO A 857 28.63 12.10 -30.18
C PRO A 857 27.98 12.69 -31.45
N SER A 858 27.55 13.93 -31.36
CA SER A 858 26.88 14.68 -32.43
C SER A 858 27.26 16.16 -32.38
N ASP A 859 27.07 16.86 -33.49
CA ASP A 859 27.29 18.30 -33.65
C ASP A 859 26.00 19.12 -33.47
N ARG A 860 24.93 18.49 -32.95
CA ARG A 860 23.58 19.07 -32.89
C ARG A 860 23.46 20.37 -32.10
N MET A 861 24.45 20.68 -31.26
CA MET A 861 24.52 21.92 -30.50
C MET A 861 25.58 22.90 -30.97
N ASP A 862 26.41 22.56 -31.96
CA ASP A 862 27.53 23.41 -32.40
C ASP A 862 27.05 24.78 -32.91
N ALA A 863 25.87 24.83 -33.54
CA ALA A 863 25.28 26.06 -34.03
C ALA A 863 24.85 27.04 -32.91
N VAL A 864 24.58 26.53 -31.70
CA VAL A 864 24.13 27.33 -30.55
C VAL A 864 25.29 27.59 -29.58
N LEU A 865 26.12 26.58 -29.31
CA LEU A 865 27.11 26.58 -28.24
C LEU A 865 28.57 26.65 -28.74
N GLY A 866 28.77 26.71 -30.07
CA GLY A 866 30.06 26.57 -30.72
C GLY A 866 30.58 25.14 -30.68
N LYS A 867 31.70 24.87 -31.36
CA LYS A 867 32.31 23.53 -31.36
C LYS A 867 32.68 23.08 -29.95
N ARG A 868 32.18 21.92 -29.55
CA ARG A 868 32.45 21.31 -28.23
C ARG A 868 33.18 19.97 -28.35
N LYS A 869 33.76 19.50 -27.24
CA LYS A 869 34.28 18.14 -27.11
C LYS A 869 33.78 17.50 -25.82
N LEU A 870 33.47 16.22 -25.90
CA LEU A 870 33.22 15.38 -24.73
C LEU A 870 34.55 15.13 -24.00
N SER A 871 34.50 15.18 -22.67
CA SER A 871 35.63 14.85 -21.81
C SER A 871 35.15 14.26 -20.48
N ASN A 872 36.02 13.54 -19.79
CA ASN A 872 35.69 13.01 -18.47
C ASN A 872 35.66 14.14 -17.45
N VAL A 873 34.76 14.04 -16.48
CA VAL A 873 34.86 14.83 -15.25
C VAL A 873 36.09 14.40 -14.46
N ARG A 874 36.62 15.34 -13.66
CA ARG A 874 37.64 15.07 -12.64
C ARG A 874 36.98 14.90 -11.27
N ARG A 875 37.75 14.35 -10.32
CA ARG A 875 37.30 14.16 -8.92
C ARG A 875 36.80 15.46 -8.30
N GLU A 876 37.50 16.56 -8.55
CA GLU A 876 37.10 17.91 -8.19
C GLU A 876 37.16 18.77 -9.46
N GLU A 877 36.10 19.54 -9.68
CA GLU A 877 35.92 20.50 -10.76
C GLU A 877 35.52 21.86 -10.15
N MET A 878 35.54 22.92 -10.95
CA MET A 878 35.12 24.25 -10.53
C MET A 878 34.14 24.82 -11.56
N LEU A 879 32.99 25.28 -11.09
CA LEU A 879 31.99 25.97 -11.89
C LEU A 879 32.10 27.48 -11.68
N GLY A 880 32.27 28.22 -12.77
CA GLY A 880 32.12 29.68 -12.76
C GLY A 880 30.67 30.10 -12.96
N LEU A 881 30.14 30.92 -12.04
CA LEU A 881 28.81 31.53 -12.14
C LEU A 881 28.88 32.98 -11.66
N ASN A 882 28.66 33.94 -12.56
CA ASN A 882 28.74 35.39 -12.26
C ASN A 882 30.04 35.81 -11.54
N GLY A 883 31.17 35.22 -11.93
CA GLY A 883 32.48 35.48 -11.32
C GLY A 883 32.70 34.81 -9.95
N ARG A 884 31.70 34.09 -9.41
CA ARG A 884 31.89 33.21 -8.25
C ARG A 884 32.41 31.85 -8.72
N LEU A 885 33.32 31.28 -7.92
CA LEU A 885 33.89 29.97 -8.14
C LEU A 885 33.19 28.98 -7.20
N LEU A 886 32.42 28.06 -7.76
CA LEU A 886 31.63 27.07 -7.03
C LEU A 886 32.26 25.69 -7.19
N PRO A 887 32.77 25.07 -6.10
CA PRO A 887 33.35 23.74 -6.17
C PRO A 887 32.32 22.67 -6.55
N VAL A 888 32.72 21.75 -7.43
CA VAL A 888 31.90 20.60 -7.87
C VAL A 888 32.72 19.33 -7.63
N SER A 889 32.09 18.28 -7.10
CA SER A 889 32.82 17.10 -6.62
C SER A 889 32.22 15.80 -7.15
N PHE A 890 32.96 15.01 -7.92
CA PHE A 890 32.51 13.73 -8.48
C PHE A 890 33.19 12.56 -7.75
N GLY A 891 32.61 12.15 -6.62
CA GLY A 891 33.14 11.09 -5.75
C GLY A 891 32.88 9.67 -6.25
N HIS A 892 33.38 8.68 -5.50
CA HIS A 892 33.17 7.25 -5.76
C HIS A 892 33.51 6.85 -7.21
N ARG A 893 32.55 6.25 -7.92
CA ARG A 893 32.70 5.75 -9.29
C ARG A 893 32.31 6.78 -10.36
N ARG A 894 31.91 8.00 -9.97
CA ARG A 894 31.36 9.01 -10.89
C ARG A 894 32.30 9.35 -12.04
N ILE A 895 33.60 9.47 -11.79
CA ILE A 895 34.59 9.78 -12.85
C ILE A 895 34.64 8.74 -13.97
N ALA A 896 34.12 7.53 -13.75
CA ALA A 896 34.00 6.48 -14.75
C ALA A 896 32.60 6.41 -15.40
N GLU A 897 31.59 7.01 -14.77
CA GLU A 897 30.18 6.94 -15.19
C GLU A 897 29.74 8.18 -15.98
N VAL A 898 30.23 9.36 -15.60
CA VAL A 898 29.71 10.64 -16.08
C VAL A 898 30.70 11.37 -16.98
N VAL A 899 30.15 12.12 -17.91
CA VAL A 899 30.89 12.87 -18.93
C VAL A 899 30.48 14.34 -18.88
N LYS A 900 31.41 15.23 -19.26
CA LYS A 900 31.17 16.67 -19.43
C LYS A 900 31.47 17.10 -20.86
N GLU A 901 30.97 18.27 -21.24
CA GLU A 901 31.14 18.81 -22.59
C GLU A 901 31.77 20.21 -22.57
N SER A 902 33.07 20.27 -22.85
CA SER A 902 33.85 21.52 -22.76
C SER A 902 34.06 22.15 -24.14
N PRO A 903 34.34 23.46 -24.24
CA PRO A 903 34.70 24.10 -25.51
C PRO A 903 35.86 23.39 -26.19
N ALA A 904 35.80 23.22 -27.51
CA ALA A 904 36.94 22.75 -28.28
C ALA A 904 38.05 23.82 -28.24
N SER A 905 39.08 23.60 -27.42
CA SER A 905 40.24 24.51 -27.31
C SER A 905 40.92 24.69 -28.67
N VAL A 906 41.32 25.92 -29.00
CA VAL A 906 42.34 26.17 -30.03
C VAL A 906 43.65 25.55 -29.52
N GLU A 907 44.34 24.77 -30.37
CA GLU A 907 45.58 24.08 -30.02
C GLU A 907 46.54 24.99 -29.24
N GLY A 908 46.87 24.62 -28.00
CA GLY A 908 47.84 25.34 -27.15
C GLY A 908 47.30 26.04 -25.89
N THR A 909 45.99 26.05 -25.65
CA THR A 909 45.40 26.57 -24.39
C THR A 909 44.96 25.43 -23.47
N SER A 910 45.70 25.18 -22.39
CA SER A 910 45.35 24.19 -21.37
C SER A 910 44.46 24.80 -20.28
N GLY A 911 43.25 24.25 -20.14
CA GLY A 911 42.44 24.35 -18.92
C GLY A 911 41.75 25.70 -18.67
N SER A 912 40.76 26.06 -19.49
CA SER A 912 39.76 27.03 -19.06
C SER A 912 38.81 26.36 -18.06
N MET A 913 38.50 27.06 -16.97
CA MET A 913 37.44 26.68 -16.03
C MET A 913 36.10 26.48 -16.76
N ASP A 914 35.27 25.56 -16.28
CA ASP A 914 33.92 25.37 -16.81
C ASP A 914 33.04 26.55 -16.34
N GLU A 915 32.66 27.44 -17.26
CA GLU A 915 31.80 28.61 -17.02
C GLU A 915 30.36 28.30 -17.44
N ILE A 916 29.38 28.85 -16.73
CA ILE A 916 27.99 28.85 -17.17
C ILE A 916 27.87 29.62 -18.48
N VAL A 917 27.22 29.01 -19.47
CA VAL A 917 26.87 29.63 -20.73
C VAL A 917 25.44 30.15 -20.62
N ASP A 918 25.26 31.45 -20.80
CA ASP A 918 23.94 32.07 -20.83
C ASP A 918 23.81 32.88 -22.12
N VAL A 919 22.99 32.38 -23.04
CA VAL A 919 22.85 32.95 -24.39
C VAL A 919 21.38 33.16 -24.76
N PRO A 920 21.05 34.25 -25.46
CA PRO A 920 19.74 34.42 -26.07
C PRO A 920 19.45 33.28 -27.06
N LEU A 921 18.22 32.79 -27.07
CA LEU A 921 17.77 31.74 -27.99
C LEU A 921 16.37 32.10 -28.51
N GLY A 922 16.31 32.75 -29.67
CA GLY A 922 15.07 33.29 -30.21
C GLY A 922 14.49 34.36 -29.26
N LYS A 923 13.22 34.21 -28.86
CA LYS A 923 12.60 35.06 -27.83
C LYS A 923 13.02 34.68 -26.41
N GLY A 924 13.46 33.45 -26.21
CA GLY A 924 13.86 32.90 -24.92
C GLY A 924 15.36 32.92 -24.72
N ARG A 925 15.84 32.03 -23.86
CA ARG A 925 17.27 31.92 -23.51
C ARG A 925 17.66 30.49 -23.15
N LEU A 926 18.92 30.17 -23.37
CA LEU A 926 19.56 28.93 -22.92
C LEU A 926 20.59 29.26 -21.85
N ILE A 927 20.41 28.68 -20.66
CA ILE A 927 21.40 28.62 -19.59
C ILE A 927 21.93 27.18 -19.56
N TRP A 928 23.24 27.02 -19.65
CA TRP A 928 23.84 25.71 -19.76
C TRP A 928 25.12 25.58 -18.92
N SER A 929 25.20 24.47 -18.17
CA SER A 929 26.42 24.02 -17.53
C SER A 929 26.98 22.81 -18.27
N SER A 930 28.26 22.85 -18.65
CA SER A 930 28.97 21.70 -19.23
C SER A 930 29.10 20.52 -18.26
N LEU A 931 29.01 20.78 -16.96
CA LEU A 931 29.15 19.79 -15.90
C LEU A 931 27.78 19.17 -15.54
N PRO A 932 27.69 17.84 -15.37
CA PRO A 932 26.47 17.19 -14.91
C PRO A 932 26.29 17.39 -13.39
N LEU A 933 25.79 18.57 -13.01
CA LEU A 933 25.85 19.04 -11.62
C LEU A 933 25.06 18.16 -10.66
N GLU A 934 23.89 17.66 -11.01
CA GLU A 934 23.04 16.89 -10.08
C GLU A 934 23.70 15.57 -9.65
N LEU A 935 24.64 15.05 -10.44
CA LEU A 935 25.38 13.82 -10.14
C LEU A 935 26.67 14.05 -9.33
N ASN A 936 26.92 15.31 -8.92
CA ASN A 936 28.07 15.68 -8.10
C ASN A 936 27.85 15.35 -6.59
N GLY A 937 28.65 15.87 -5.66
CA GLY A 937 28.56 15.62 -4.22
C GLY A 937 28.27 16.85 -3.38
N ARG A 938 28.09 18.04 -3.99
CA ARG A 938 27.91 19.32 -3.31
C ARG A 938 26.66 20.03 -3.85
N ASP A 939 25.77 20.41 -2.93
CA ASP A 939 24.48 21.03 -3.30
C ASP A 939 24.61 22.52 -3.62
N GLU A 940 25.55 23.24 -3.01
CA GLU A 940 25.73 24.69 -3.18
C GLU A 940 25.80 25.11 -4.66
N ALA A 941 26.59 24.41 -5.47
CA ALA A 941 26.73 24.74 -6.89
C ALA A 941 25.41 24.58 -7.67
N ILE A 942 24.59 23.60 -7.31
CA ILE A 942 23.29 23.34 -7.94
C ILE A 942 22.29 24.41 -7.50
N ILE A 943 22.20 24.68 -6.18
CA ILE A 943 21.30 25.68 -5.58
C ILE A 943 21.56 27.06 -6.18
N GLU A 944 22.82 27.49 -6.29
CA GLU A 944 23.18 28.79 -6.87
C GLU A 944 22.81 28.87 -8.35
N LEU A 945 23.02 27.81 -9.13
CA LEU A 945 22.64 27.78 -10.54
C LEU A 945 21.11 27.81 -10.71
N TYR A 946 20.38 27.04 -9.93
CA TYR A 946 18.92 26.99 -10.00
C TYR A 946 18.30 28.33 -9.60
N ARG A 947 18.83 28.97 -8.56
CA ARG A 947 18.43 30.34 -8.18
C ARG A 947 18.71 31.33 -9.30
N TYR A 948 19.87 31.23 -9.95
CA TYR A 948 20.21 32.07 -11.10
C TYR A 948 19.22 31.87 -12.26
N ALA A 949 18.91 30.62 -12.61
CA ALA A 949 17.97 30.32 -13.68
C ALA A 949 16.53 30.75 -13.37
N ALA A 950 16.06 30.56 -12.14
CA ALA A 950 14.75 31.02 -11.68
C ALA A 950 14.61 32.54 -11.75
N ALA A 951 15.63 33.28 -11.30
CA ALA A 951 15.67 34.74 -11.39
C ALA A 951 15.72 35.21 -12.86
N ALA A 952 16.51 34.55 -13.70
CA ALA A 952 16.60 34.82 -15.13
C ALA A 952 15.28 34.57 -15.88
N ALA A 953 14.44 33.67 -15.37
CA ALA A 953 13.13 33.32 -15.88
C ALA A 953 11.99 34.18 -15.31
N GLY A 954 12.22 34.99 -14.27
CA GLY A 954 11.15 35.72 -13.57
C GLY A 954 10.18 34.80 -12.82
N VAL A 955 10.72 33.69 -12.28
CA VAL A 955 9.97 32.80 -11.37
C VAL A 955 9.97 33.42 -9.98
N GLU A 956 8.78 33.58 -9.41
CA GLU A 956 8.57 34.11 -8.06
C GLU A 956 8.21 32.97 -7.10
N GLN A 957 8.42 33.18 -5.79
CA GLN A 957 7.97 32.23 -4.77
C GLN A 957 6.50 32.46 -4.43
N ASP A 958 5.73 31.37 -4.28
CA ASP A 958 4.32 31.44 -3.88
C ASP A 958 4.12 31.93 -2.45
N MET A 959 5.17 31.81 -1.61
CA MET A 959 5.17 32.21 -0.22
C MET A 959 6.53 32.80 0.17
N GLN A 960 6.51 33.87 0.95
CA GLN A 960 7.69 34.42 1.60
C GLN A 960 7.89 33.71 2.95
N TRP A 961 9.01 33.01 3.12
CA TRP A 961 9.38 32.40 4.40
C TRP A 961 10.00 33.44 5.33
N LEU A 962 9.37 33.66 6.48
CA LEU A 962 9.84 34.60 7.53
C LEU A 962 10.58 33.87 8.66
N ALA A 963 10.21 32.61 8.92
CA ALA A 963 10.89 31.72 9.87
C ALA A 963 10.75 30.25 9.46
N GLY A 964 11.75 29.42 9.79
CA GLY A 964 11.74 27.97 9.62
C GLY A 964 12.04 27.44 8.21
N GLY A 965 12.11 28.33 7.20
CA GLY A 965 12.34 27.92 5.80
C GLY A 965 13.76 27.42 5.51
N ASP A 966 14.74 27.79 6.32
CA ASP A 966 16.14 27.37 6.26
C ASP A 966 16.42 26.05 6.99
N LEU A 967 15.43 25.50 7.69
CA LEU A 967 15.57 24.24 8.41
C LEU A 967 15.56 23.05 7.44
N PRO A 968 16.52 22.11 7.56
CA PRO A 968 16.57 20.93 6.71
C PRO A 968 15.36 20.02 6.96
N GLY A 969 14.79 19.46 5.89
CA GLY A 969 13.63 18.57 5.98
C GLY A 969 12.30 19.26 6.26
N VAL A 970 12.25 20.59 6.41
CA VAL A 970 10.99 21.34 6.46
C VAL A 970 10.51 21.63 5.04
N TYR A 971 9.44 20.97 4.63
CA TYR A 971 8.75 21.21 3.37
C TYR A 971 7.56 22.15 3.58
N GLY A 972 7.29 23.02 2.61
CA GLY A 972 6.08 23.84 2.60
C GLY A 972 5.68 24.28 1.20
N ARG A 973 4.37 24.24 0.91
CA ARG A 973 3.81 24.63 -0.39
C ARG A 973 2.44 25.28 -0.24
N LYS A 974 2.15 26.24 -1.13
CA LYS A 974 0.83 26.78 -1.40
C LYS A 974 0.34 26.22 -2.74
N LEU A 975 -0.90 25.72 -2.78
CA LEU A 975 -1.61 25.39 -4.01
C LEU A 975 -2.73 26.42 -4.19
N SER A 976 -2.65 27.22 -5.25
CA SER A 976 -3.67 28.21 -5.59
C SER A 976 -4.78 27.57 -6.42
N PHE A 977 -6.02 27.91 -6.06
CA PHE A 977 -7.24 27.49 -6.75
C PHE A 977 -8.08 28.72 -7.07
N LYS A 978 -9.10 28.55 -7.92
CA LYS A 978 -9.99 29.64 -8.29
C LYS A 978 -10.57 30.40 -7.10
N ASP A 979 -10.98 29.71 -6.03
CA ASP A 979 -11.72 30.31 -4.90
C ASP A 979 -10.92 30.40 -3.59
N GLY A 980 -9.62 30.07 -3.60
CA GLY A 980 -8.79 30.12 -2.40
C GLY A 980 -7.44 29.40 -2.57
N SER A 981 -6.86 28.95 -1.46
CA SER A 981 -5.58 28.23 -1.47
C SER A 981 -5.52 27.16 -0.40
N LEU A 982 -4.78 26.08 -0.71
CA LEU A 982 -4.39 25.05 0.25
C LEU A 982 -2.91 25.25 0.61
N TYR A 983 -2.61 25.32 1.90
CA TYR A 983 -1.25 25.34 2.40
C TYR A 983 -0.92 23.99 3.03
N VAL A 984 0.25 23.44 2.69
CA VAL A 984 0.71 22.13 3.16
C VAL A 984 2.15 22.27 3.65
N PHE A 985 2.39 21.86 4.89
CA PHE A 985 3.71 21.84 5.52
C PHE A 985 3.99 20.45 6.07
N VAL A 986 5.21 19.98 5.90
CA VAL A 986 5.63 18.65 6.35
C VAL A 986 7.00 18.76 7.02
N SER A 987 7.15 18.13 8.19
CA SER A 987 8.42 18.03 8.88
C SER A 987 9.03 16.65 8.70
N GLU A 988 10.17 16.58 8.03
CA GLU A 988 11.12 15.47 8.13
C GLU A 988 12.23 15.80 9.16
N PHE A 989 12.09 16.94 9.85
CA PHE A 989 13.03 17.43 10.83
C PHE A 989 12.77 16.75 12.18
N GLY A 990 13.84 16.38 12.89
CA GLY A 990 13.77 15.67 14.17
C GLY A 990 13.40 16.53 15.38
N TRP A 991 12.95 17.77 15.17
CA TRP A 991 12.57 18.72 16.21
C TRP A 991 11.36 19.53 15.76
N ASP A 992 10.60 19.99 16.75
CA ASP A 992 9.55 20.98 16.53
C ASP A 992 10.15 22.28 16.00
N ALA A 993 9.50 22.85 14.99
CA ALA A 993 9.98 24.04 14.31
C ALA A 993 8.92 25.15 14.30
N PRO A 994 9.21 26.36 14.82
CA PRO A 994 8.36 27.51 14.58
C PRO A 994 8.47 27.91 13.11
N VAL A 995 7.33 27.94 12.42
CA VAL A 995 7.24 28.34 11.02
C VAL A 995 6.42 29.62 10.93
N GLN A 996 6.90 30.56 10.13
CA GLN A 996 6.15 31.75 9.77
C GLN A 996 6.31 32.00 8.27
N VAL A 997 5.19 32.12 7.57
CA VAL A 997 5.14 32.42 6.13
C VAL A 997 4.21 33.59 5.88
N LYS A 998 4.50 34.37 4.83
CA LYS A 998 3.63 35.42 4.33
C LYS A 998 3.22 35.09 2.90
N ASP A 999 1.93 35.20 2.62
CA ASP A 999 1.41 35.11 1.26
C ASP A 999 1.56 36.48 0.57
N PRO A 1000 2.37 36.61 -0.49
CA PRO A 1000 2.56 37.88 -1.20
C PRO A 1000 1.28 38.38 -1.88
N GLN A 1001 0.35 37.50 -2.25
CA GLN A 1001 -0.87 37.87 -2.98
C GLN A 1001 -1.90 38.53 -2.05
N THR A 1002 -2.07 37.99 -0.84
CA THR A 1002 -3.05 38.51 0.14
C THR A 1002 -2.43 39.44 1.16
N GLY A 1003 -1.11 39.34 1.38
CA GLY A 1003 -0.37 40.07 2.41
C GLY A 1003 -0.45 39.45 3.81
N VAL A 1004 -1.27 38.42 4.00
CA VAL A 1004 -1.48 37.73 5.28
C VAL A 1004 -0.27 36.91 5.67
N SER A 1005 0.07 36.93 6.95
CA SER A 1005 1.12 36.08 7.53
C SER A 1005 0.52 35.00 8.43
N TYR A 1006 0.98 33.78 8.28
CA TYR A 1006 0.57 32.61 9.07
C TYR A 1006 1.74 32.14 9.92
N SER A 1007 1.51 31.91 11.22
CA SER A 1007 2.50 31.33 12.12
C SER A 1007 1.93 30.15 12.91
N PHE A 1008 2.74 29.11 13.07
CA PHE A 1008 2.40 27.86 13.74
C PHE A 1008 3.66 27.12 14.18
N ASN A 1009 3.49 26.14 15.07
CA ASN A 1009 4.55 25.22 15.45
C ASN A 1009 4.38 23.92 14.67
N LEU A 1010 5.33 23.60 13.79
CA LEU A 1010 5.35 22.35 13.04
C LEU A 1010 6.09 21.29 13.86
N GLU A 1011 5.33 20.35 14.42
CA GLU A 1011 5.87 19.24 15.23
C GLU A 1011 6.81 18.35 14.41
N SER A 1012 7.82 17.78 15.08
CA SER A 1012 8.72 16.77 14.50
C SER A 1012 7.93 15.63 13.87
N ASP A 1013 8.28 15.25 12.64
CA ASP A 1013 7.69 14.09 11.92
C ASP A 1013 6.17 14.20 11.66
N ARG A 1014 5.59 15.41 11.77
CA ARG A 1014 4.15 15.69 11.52
C ARG A 1014 3.94 16.60 10.30
N SER A 1015 2.68 16.80 9.95
CA SER A 1015 2.26 17.72 8.88
C SER A 1015 1.22 18.73 9.36
N ILE A 1016 1.17 19.90 8.73
CA ILE A 1016 0.12 20.90 8.93
C ILE A 1016 -0.50 21.23 7.58
N LEU A 1017 -1.83 21.18 7.50
CA LEU A 1017 -2.58 21.62 6.34
C LEU A 1017 -3.66 22.60 6.76
N PHE A 1018 -3.89 23.63 5.95
CA PHE A 1018 -5.03 24.51 6.13
C PHE A 1018 -5.47 25.12 4.80
N ALA A 1019 -6.78 25.38 4.68
CA ALA A 1019 -7.37 26.09 3.56
C ALA A 1019 -7.58 27.56 3.92
N ALA A 1020 -7.40 28.46 2.96
CA ALA A 1020 -7.76 29.86 3.08
C ALA A 1020 -8.58 30.33 1.88
N ASP A 1021 -9.43 31.33 2.10
CA ASP A 1021 -10.18 31.99 1.02
C ASP A 1021 -9.29 32.99 0.24
N ARG A 1022 -9.88 33.65 -0.76
CA ARG A 1022 -9.17 34.63 -1.60
C ARG A 1022 -8.63 35.85 -0.84
N GLU A 1023 -9.17 36.14 0.35
CA GLU A 1023 -8.69 37.21 1.21
C GLU A 1023 -7.60 36.73 2.19
N GLY A 1024 -7.27 35.43 2.19
CA GLY A 1024 -6.28 34.85 3.09
C GLY A 1024 -6.82 34.53 4.49
N ARG A 1025 -8.14 34.48 4.68
CA ARG A 1025 -8.72 34.02 5.95
C ARG A 1025 -8.72 32.50 5.97
N VAL A 1026 -8.19 31.90 7.03
CA VAL A 1026 -8.23 30.44 7.22
C VAL A 1026 -9.67 29.96 7.37
N THR A 1027 -10.09 29.04 6.50
CA THR A 1027 -11.46 28.48 6.48
C THR A 1027 -11.54 27.08 7.10
N ALA A 1028 -10.44 26.32 7.07
CA ALA A 1028 -10.35 24.98 7.67
C ALA A 1028 -8.90 24.65 8.02
N VAL A 1029 -8.70 23.85 9.06
CA VAL A 1029 -7.38 23.40 9.53
C VAL A 1029 -7.42 21.88 9.69
N TYR A 1030 -6.40 21.18 9.21
CA TYR A 1030 -6.21 19.77 9.46
C TYR A 1030 -5.80 19.56 10.93
N ARG A 1031 -6.58 18.74 11.66
CA ARG A 1031 -6.46 18.52 13.12
C ARG A 1031 -6.61 19.81 13.93
N PRO A 1032 -7.76 20.50 13.87
CA PRO A 1032 -7.96 21.78 14.53
C PRO A 1032 -7.88 21.71 16.07
N GLU A 1033 -8.02 20.51 16.65
CA GLU A 1033 -7.83 20.28 18.08
C GLU A 1033 -6.35 20.28 18.50
N GLU A 1034 -5.44 19.94 17.58
CA GLU A 1034 -4.00 19.83 17.83
C GLU A 1034 -3.23 21.02 17.25
N VAL A 1035 -3.73 21.65 16.19
CA VAL A 1035 -3.03 22.66 15.41
C VAL A 1035 -3.70 24.04 15.53
N GLN A 1036 -2.90 25.05 15.88
CA GLN A 1036 -3.34 26.46 15.88
C GLN A 1036 -2.57 27.27 14.84
N ILE A 1037 -3.31 27.91 13.93
CA ILE A 1037 -2.76 28.84 12.93
C ILE A 1037 -3.04 30.27 13.38
N LYS A 1038 -1.99 31.04 13.68
CA LYS A 1038 -2.11 32.47 14.00
C LYS A 1038 -1.98 33.29 12.73
N MET A 1039 -2.95 34.17 12.49
CA MET A 1039 -2.98 35.09 11.35
C MET A 1039 -2.58 36.50 11.78
N GLU A 1040 -1.76 37.17 10.98
CA GLU A 1040 -1.41 38.59 11.12
C GLU A 1040 -1.63 39.32 9.78
N GLY A 1041 -2.14 40.55 9.83
CA GLY A 1041 -2.32 41.40 8.65
C GLY A 1041 -3.72 41.43 8.02
N ILE A 1042 -4.75 40.97 8.75
CA ILE A 1042 -6.18 41.07 8.38
C ILE A 1042 -6.86 42.14 9.23
#